data_AF-A0A497Q111-F1
#
_entry.id   AF-A0A497Q111-F1
#
_cell.length_a   1.000
_cell.length_b   1.000
_cell.length_c   1.000
_cell.angle_alpha   90.00
_cell.angle_beta   90.00
_cell.angle_gamma   90.00
#
_symmetry.space_group_name_H-M   'P 1'
#
loop_
_entity.id
_entity.type
_entity.pdbx_description
1 polymer ?
#
loop_
_entity_poly.entity_id
_entity_poly.type
_entity_poly.pdbx_seq_one_letter_code
_entity_poly.pdbx_strand_id
1 'polypeptide(L)'
;MDSHGWRRELDKLAELKGILTSVNPNMEEQTNRQVRHLYDIFANLSKLENDLRNAGLLKKRKVQAEIEKTTNELENNFMRTTRDFAEYFRKEHKDVIAILPKIQELRPKEAKAISGLNFPGIGAGDLKDFSRLYDFAKAFSSQYLIIHEEMSRDVKATLDENKATVDTYERHVTIDRGEVSTTVSYDSVEGMSLKDLSILNDKLKTDRAYLDGRKDEVSRMLGTSLVSDTESLQASVETATRLGLDLPMGFTQQLRVIARDAAKADDLTTLVSLENQLHSAKIKMANMLRDKIINIKHEVTQKIVDGGIPTTSDVIPTPPTVSVEGEGIAGLLSSYQRMVEWEGQVRIALREQIFELLDDVEKATDRPDDTGIKDIITVRQFIAESKKALKNADVDEMVRIYLKAKGMNDDHKRIITEHLRNYLTRFNELATSADRVLDVAQLSKKAPKVEEMEGSVVYLLESLSNLRGAVESGVATFREACQQEIEAIVQDLQTIKPAYAEIFMPIIVSLDEGSARIAAMDDFSEIKSEMRSIKESILAKAKDSLENLRYRLGVKIRLAAAKLMGAGVEIPPEVQEAISELNSVGVAADNVFSLPAIARKMIEIYEKKIASKVIDQLKAEVSTLATSLERAKSIGVKVDKELEMLHELRDAPPSELEDAAEAFDKLMNLTTSKEVHKKIRHRVDQAYEQIKDAVNLFEDQGMSEFVEKLKVLIDQVPAKLETDSPHVNEALDVCLTLANIQEEMLDVIKNIANKSKDKYESDLKKRSKYYSTIEKVMESHSDDFSRIVFDVNRMKELETSLTEAESLPKAISCFHELESMRKAWLEKAVSMDDWHKSLRMYMTGFSPTSKVEERDKFIDDKIRQIRETYSREDISSYLTWAIREIAQTTVETRGKA
;
A
#
# COMPACT_ATOMS: atom_id res chain seq x y z
N MET A 1 -27.12 -9.09 138.02
CA MET A 1 -25.80 -8.97 137.35
C MET A 1 -25.74 -7.58 136.75
N ASP A 2 -24.59 -6.88 136.79
CA ASP A 2 -24.45 -5.57 136.14
C ASP A 2 -24.20 -5.72 134.62
N SER A 3 -24.30 -4.63 133.86
CA SER A 3 -24.04 -4.66 132.40
C SER A 3 -22.65 -5.18 132.03
N HIS A 4 -21.62 -4.94 132.85
CA HIS A 4 -20.29 -5.51 132.62
C HIS A 4 -20.27 -7.03 132.75
N GLY A 5 -21.00 -7.61 133.70
CA GLY A 5 -21.18 -9.05 133.83
C GLY A 5 -21.91 -9.66 132.63
N TRP A 6 -23.03 -9.06 132.21
CA TRP A 6 -23.78 -9.54 131.04
C TRP A 6 -22.98 -9.47 129.74
N ARG A 7 -22.18 -8.41 129.55
CA ARG A 7 -21.32 -8.29 128.37
C ARG A 7 -20.36 -9.48 128.24
N ARG A 8 -19.72 -9.89 129.34
CA ARG A 8 -18.79 -11.02 129.35
C ARG A 8 -19.45 -12.33 128.96
N GLU A 9 -20.66 -12.60 129.46
CA GLU A 9 -21.37 -13.84 129.16
C GLU A 9 -21.94 -13.85 127.73
N LEU A 10 -22.37 -12.69 127.20
CA LEU A 10 -22.74 -12.57 125.79
C LEU A 10 -21.56 -12.75 124.84
N ASP A 11 -20.38 -12.22 125.20
CA ASP A 11 -19.16 -12.41 124.40
C ASP A 11 -18.73 -13.90 124.39
N LYS A 12 -18.85 -14.62 125.53
CA LYS A 12 -18.65 -16.08 125.56
C LYS A 12 -19.72 -16.84 124.76
N LEU A 13 -20.97 -16.40 124.79
CA LEU A 13 -22.05 -17.02 124.00
C LEU A 13 -21.83 -16.80 122.49
N ALA A 14 -21.31 -15.64 122.11
CA ALA A 14 -20.89 -15.35 120.74
C ALA A 14 -19.70 -16.23 120.32
N GLU A 15 -18.76 -16.50 121.23
CA GLU A 15 -17.70 -17.48 121.00
C GLU A 15 -18.26 -18.90 120.86
N LEU A 16 -19.22 -19.31 121.70
CA LEU A 16 -19.91 -20.60 121.57
C LEU A 16 -20.64 -20.72 120.22
N LYS A 17 -21.27 -19.64 119.74
CA LYS A 17 -21.82 -19.54 118.39
C LYS A 17 -20.73 -19.77 117.34
N GLY A 18 -19.57 -19.13 117.49
CA GLY A 18 -18.41 -19.31 116.62
C GLY A 18 -17.96 -20.78 116.56
N ILE A 19 -17.88 -21.43 117.71
CA ILE A 19 -17.55 -22.86 117.80
C ILE A 19 -18.60 -23.71 117.08
N LEU A 20 -19.89 -23.43 117.29
CA LEU A 20 -20.97 -24.18 116.64
C LEU A 20 -20.93 -24.04 115.11
N THR A 21 -20.68 -22.82 114.61
CA THR A 21 -20.54 -22.57 113.17
C THR A 21 -19.32 -23.20 112.56
N SER A 22 -18.24 -23.38 113.32
CA SER A 22 -17.06 -24.12 112.83
C SER A 22 -17.34 -25.61 112.65
N VAL A 23 -18.16 -26.20 113.54
CA VAL A 23 -18.57 -27.61 113.46
C VAL A 23 -19.63 -27.82 112.39
N ASN A 24 -20.59 -26.89 112.29
CA ASN A 24 -21.65 -26.91 111.29
C ASN A 24 -21.90 -25.50 110.71
N PRO A 25 -21.28 -25.17 109.56
CA PRO A 25 -21.41 -23.86 108.92
C PRO A 25 -22.86 -23.48 108.57
N ASN A 26 -23.72 -24.46 108.29
CA ASN A 26 -25.11 -24.21 107.87
C ASN A 26 -25.96 -23.56 108.98
N MET A 27 -25.50 -23.59 110.24
CA MET A 27 -26.20 -22.98 111.38
C MET A 27 -25.87 -21.49 111.58
N GLU A 28 -25.01 -20.91 110.76
CA GLU A 28 -24.51 -19.54 110.95
C GLU A 28 -25.62 -18.49 110.96
N GLU A 29 -26.55 -18.55 110.00
CA GLU A 29 -27.58 -17.53 109.88
C GLU A 29 -28.55 -17.56 111.07
N GLN A 30 -28.98 -18.75 111.49
CA GLN A 30 -29.91 -18.93 112.60
C GLN A 30 -29.29 -18.52 113.94
N THR A 31 -28.05 -18.96 114.20
CA THR A 31 -27.34 -18.67 115.45
C THR A 31 -26.94 -17.18 115.55
N ASN A 32 -26.58 -16.54 114.43
CA ASN A 32 -26.33 -15.10 114.36
C ASN A 32 -27.57 -14.28 114.76
N ARG A 33 -28.77 -14.66 114.27
CA ARG A 33 -30.01 -13.96 114.62
C ARG A 33 -30.30 -14.01 116.12
N GLN A 34 -30.07 -15.17 116.76
CA GLN A 34 -30.29 -15.36 118.21
C GLN A 34 -29.32 -14.53 119.05
N VAL A 35 -28.01 -14.57 118.73
CA VAL A 35 -26.99 -13.79 119.45
C VAL A 35 -27.16 -12.28 119.24
N ARG A 36 -27.50 -11.85 118.02
CA ARG A 36 -27.78 -10.43 117.73
C ARG A 36 -28.97 -9.91 118.53
N HIS A 37 -30.06 -10.69 118.60
CA HIS A 37 -31.22 -10.33 119.41
C HIS A 37 -30.85 -10.10 120.89
N LEU A 38 -29.96 -10.92 121.45
CA LEU A 38 -29.45 -10.73 122.81
C LEU A 38 -28.61 -9.45 122.95
N TYR A 39 -27.75 -9.14 121.97
CA TYR A 39 -27.01 -7.88 121.97
C TYR A 39 -27.91 -6.64 121.82
N ASP A 40 -29.01 -6.74 121.07
CA ASP A 40 -30.00 -5.66 120.95
C ASP A 40 -30.71 -5.41 122.30
N ILE A 41 -31.10 -6.48 123.02
CA ILE A 41 -31.65 -6.37 124.38
C ILE A 41 -30.60 -5.78 125.34
N PHE A 42 -29.33 -6.19 125.24
CA PHE A 42 -28.24 -5.66 126.04
C PHE A 42 -27.93 -4.18 125.76
N ALA A 43 -28.02 -3.75 124.50
CA ALA A 43 -27.86 -2.35 124.12
C ALA A 43 -28.97 -1.49 124.74
N ASN A 44 -30.21 -1.98 124.73
CA ASN A 44 -31.33 -1.34 125.43
C ASN A 44 -31.09 -1.28 126.95
N LEU A 45 -30.59 -2.35 127.57
CA LEU A 45 -30.23 -2.38 128.99
C LEU A 45 -29.16 -1.32 129.33
N SER A 46 -28.09 -1.25 128.53
CA SER A 46 -27.00 -0.28 128.72
C SER A 46 -27.47 1.17 128.55
N LYS A 47 -28.39 1.42 127.61
CA LYS A 47 -29.04 2.72 127.44
C LYS A 47 -29.87 3.09 128.67
N LEU A 48 -30.69 2.17 129.18
CA LEU A 48 -31.50 2.38 130.39
C LEU A 48 -30.62 2.61 131.64
N GLU A 49 -29.50 1.91 131.79
CA GLU A 49 -28.54 2.16 132.89
C GLU A 49 -27.89 3.55 132.81
N ASN A 50 -27.55 4.02 131.61
CA ASN A 50 -27.05 5.39 131.41
C ASN A 50 -28.13 6.43 131.68
N ASP A 51 -29.37 6.19 131.25
CA ASP A 51 -30.51 7.06 131.56
C ASP A 51 -30.76 7.11 133.08
N LEU A 52 -30.58 6.01 133.82
CA LEU A 52 -30.68 5.98 135.28
C LEU A 52 -29.60 6.84 135.95
N ARG A 53 -28.36 6.82 135.43
CA ARG A 53 -27.26 7.66 135.93
C ARG A 53 -27.57 9.15 135.75
N ASN A 54 -28.24 9.52 134.66
CA ASN A 54 -28.51 10.91 134.28
C ASN A 54 -29.90 11.44 134.74
N ALA A 55 -30.79 10.58 135.26
CA ALA A 55 -32.16 10.94 135.62
C ALA A 55 -32.29 11.59 137.01
N GLY A 56 -33.19 12.58 137.15
CA GLY A 56 -33.58 13.17 138.44
C GLY A 56 -34.34 12.20 139.36
N LEU A 57 -34.40 12.50 140.68
CA LEU A 57 -34.91 11.63 141.76
C LEU A 57 -36.24 10.90 141.44
N LEU A 58 -37.23 11.58 140.86
CA LEU A 58 -38.53 10.98 140.52
C LEU A 58 -38.50 10.08 139.27
N LYS A 59 -37.61 10.35 138.30
CA LYS A 59 -37.44 9.50 137.10
C LYS A 59 -36.65 8.22 137.40
N LYS A 60 -35.77 8.24 138.41
CA LYS A 60 -34.92 7.09 138.76
C LYS A 60 -35.71 5.80 139.07
N ARG A 61 -36.81 5.87 139.85
CA ARG A 61 -37.60 4.67 140.18
C ARG A 61 -38.22 3.99 138.95
N LYS A 62 -38.70 4.77 137.97
CA LYS A 62 -39.31 4.22 136.75
C LYS A 62 -38.27 3.54 135.86
N VAL A 63 -37.13 4.21 135.66
CA VAL A 63 -36.01 3.64 134.88
C VAL A 63 -35.45 2.40 135.58
N GLN A 64 -35.40 2.36 136.92
CA GLN A 64 -34.93 1.19 137.66
C GLN A 64 -35.85 -0.04 137.47
N ALA A 65 -37.17 0.13 137.44
CA ALA A 65 -38.09 -0.96 137.11
C ALA A 65 -37.97 -1.43 135.65
N GLU A 66 -37.70 -0.52 134.71
CA GLU A 66 -37.42 -0.87 133.31
C GLU A 66 -36.08 -1.62 133.14
N ILE A 67 -35.06 -1.28 133.93
CA ILE A 67 -33.79 -2.02 134.00
C ILE A 67 -34.01 -3.44 134.52
N GLU A 68 -34.75 -3.63 135.62
CA GLU A 68 -35.06 -4.96 136.15
C GLU A 68 -35.83 -5.81 135.13
N LYS A 69 -36.81 -5.22 134.42
CA LYS A 69 -37.54 -5.91 133.35
C LYS A 69 -36.63 -6.34 132.20
N THR A 70 -35.79 -5.44 131.70
CA THR A 70 -34.88 -5.71 130.58
C THR A 70 -33.79 -6.72 130.98
N THR A 71 -33.36 -6.70 132.24
CA THR A 71 -32.41 -7.68 132.79
C THR A 71 -33.02 -9.08 132.81
N ASN A 72 -34.27 -9.21 133.28
CA ASN A 72 -34.98 -10.50 133.28
C ASN A 72 -35.26 -11.01 131.84
N GLU A 73 -35.53 -10.10 130.90
CA GLU A 73 -35.71 -10.44 129.48
C GLU A 73 -34.41 -10.94 128.85
N LEU A 74 -33.28 -10.30 129.15
CA LEU A 74 -31.96 -10.73 128.70
C LEU A 74 -31.63 -12.13 129.26
N GLU A 75 -31.89 -12.35 130.55
CA GLU A 75 -31.64 -13.64 131.22
C GLU A 75 -32.47 -14.78 130.61
N ASN A 76 -33.77 -14.56 130.41
CA ASN A 76 -34.64 -15.58 129.82
C ASN A 76 -34.25 -15.94 128.38
N ASN A 77 -33.90 -14.95 127.56
CA ASN A 77 -33.45 -15.19 126.18
C ASN A 77 -32.06 -15.85 126.14
N PHE A 78 -31.17 -15.50 127.07
CA PHE A 78 -29.86 -16.15 127.21
C PHE A 78 -30.03 -17.64 127.55
N MET A 79 -30.90 -17.95 128.52
CA MET A 79 -31.22 -19.33 128.89
C MET A 79 -31.86 -20.13 127.75
N ARG A 80 -32.69 -19.48 126.92
CA ARG A 80 -33.25 -20.10 125.71
C ARG A 80 -32.18 -20.39 124.66
N THR A 81 -31.32 -19.41 124.36
CA THR A 81 -30.26 -19.55 123.34
C THR A 81 -29.25 -20.63 123.74
N THR A 82 -28.92 -20.74 125.03
CA THR A 82 -28.06 -21.80 125.56
C THR A 82 -28.66 -23.19 125.35
N ARG A 83 -29.98 -23.36 125.52
CA ARG A 83 -30.67 -24.63 125.27
C ARG A 83 -30.69 -24.99 123.79
N ASP A 84 -31.00 -24.03 122.93
CA ASP A 84 -31.00 -24.24 121.48
C ASP A 84 -29.60 -24.66 120.97
N PHE A 85 -28.54 -23.99 121.44
CA PHE A 85 -27.16 -24.35 121.10
C PHE A 85 -26.79 -25.74 121.61
N ALA A 86 -27.25 -26.12 122.80
CA ALA A 86 -27.04 -27.47 123.32
C ALA A 86 -27.69 -28.54 122.43
N GLU A 87 -28.88 -28.31 121.91
CA GLU A 87 -29.54 -29.25 121.00
C GLU A 87 -28.75 -29.44 119.69
N TYR A 88 -28.22 -28.35 119.13
CA TYR A 88 -27.39 -28.43 117.92
C TYR A 88 -26.10 -29.22 118.16
N PHE A 89 -25.35 -28.90 119.22
CA PHE A 89 -24.15 -29.67 119.56
C PHE A 89 -24.47 -31.13 119.90
N ARG A 90 -25.60 -31.41 120.53
CA ARG A 90 -26.02 -32.79 120.85
C ARG A 90 -26.26 -33.60 119.57
N LYS A 91 -26.87 -32.97 118.55
CA LYS A 91 -27.10 -33.61 117.25
C LYS A 91 -25.78 -33.95 116.56
N GLU A 92 -24.87 -32.97 116.43
CA GLU A 92 -23.56 -33.18 115.81
C GLU A 92 -22.73 -34.24 116.56
N HIS A 93 -22.72 -34.18 117.89
CA HIS A 93 -22.04 -35.18 118.72
C HIS A 93 -22.60 -36.59 118.49
N LYS A 94 -23.93 -36.73 118.36
CA LYS A 94 -24.58 -38.02 118.08
C LYS A 94 -24.23 -38.54 116.68
N ASP A 95 -24.24 -37.67 115.67
CA ASP A 95 -23.86 -38.04 114.30
C ASP A 95 -22.39 -38.49 114.23
N VAL A 96 -21.49 -37.82 114.94
CA VAL A 96 -20.07 -38.22 115.04
C VAL A 96 -19.89 -39.55 115.80
N ILE A 97 -20.63 -39.76 116.89
CA ILE A 97 -20.61 -41.05 117.61
C ILE A 97 -21.07 -42.20 116.69
N ALA A 98 -22.07 -41.96 115.83
CA ALA A 98 -22.56 -43.00 114.92
C ALA A 98 -21.51 -43.47 113.90
N ILE A 99 -20.61 -42.58 113.49
CA ILE A 99 -19.51 -42.89 112.57
C ILE A 99 -18.17 -43.17 113.28
N LEU A 100 -18.16 -43.17 114.62
CA LEU A 100 -16.97 -43.36 115.44
C LEU A 100 -16.17 -44.64 115.10
N PRO A 101 -16.79 -45.81 114.80
CA PRO A 101 -16.03 -47.00 114.40
C PRO A 101 -15.16 -46.77 113.15
N LYS A 102 -15.69 -46.04 112.15
CA LYS A 102 -14.97 -45.68 110.92
C LYS A 102 -13.87 -44.64 111.19
N ILE A 103 -14.17 -43.65 112.03
CA ILE A 103 -13.15 -42.68 112.47
C ILE A 103 -12.05 -43.41 113.24
N GLN A 104 -12.36 -44.42 114.04
CA GLN A 104 -11.39 -45.19 114.82
C GLN A 104 -10.43 -46.01 113.96
N GLU A 105 -10.87 -46.52 112.81
CA GLU A 105 -10.01 -47.20 111.82
C GLU A 105 -9.00 -46.25 111.19
N LEU A 106 -9.40 -45.01 110.93
CA LEU A 106 -8.55 -43.99 110.30
C LEU A 106 -7.66 -43.28 111.33
N ARG A 107 -8.22 -42.96 112.51
CA ARG A 107 -7.66 -42.07 113.54
C ARG A 107 -8.07 -42.51 114.96
N PRO A 108 -7.33 -43.46 115.55
CA PRO A 108 -7.70 -44.06 116.83
C PRO A 108 -7.48 -43.16 118.05
N LYS A 109 -6.65 -42.11 117.97
CA LYS A 109 -6.36 -41.21 119.11
C LYS A 109 -7.48 -40.18 119.29
N GLU A 110 -7.88 -39.54 118.20
CA GLU A 110 -8.91 -38.51 118.12
C GLU A 110 -10.30 -39.14 118.32
N ALA A 111 -10.54 -40.33 117.74
CA ALA A 111 -11.75 -41.12 118.02
C ALA A 111 -11.90 -41.46 119.51
N LYS A 112 -10.80 -41.88 120.17
CA LYS A 112 -10.81 -42.13 121.62
C LYS A 112 -11.09 -40.85 122.42
N ALA A 113 -10.51 -39.72 122.02
CA ALA A 113 -10.74 -38.43 122.67
C ALA A 113 -12.21 -38.01 122.57
N ILE A 114 -12.85 -38.14 121.40
CA ILE A 114 -14.29 -37.86 121.22
C ILE A 114 -15.15 -38.85 122.00
N SER A 115 -14.82 -40.14 122.01
CA SER A 115 -15.57 -41.16 122.75
C SER A 115 -15.58 -40.92 124.27
N GLY A 116 -14.53 -40.27 124.79
CA GLY A 116 -14.41 -39.91 126.20
C GLY A 116 -15.18 -38.64 126.59
N LEU A 117 -15.72 -37.90 125.63
CA LEU A 117 -16.52 -36.71 125.89
C LEU A 117 -17.98 -37.10 126.15
N ASN A 118 -18.48 -36.76 127.33
CA ASN A 118 -19.89 -36.91 127.66
C ASN A 118 -20.62 -35.59 127.46
N PHE A 119 -21.73 -35.62 126.71
CA PHE A 119 -22.56 -34.44 126.52
C PHE A 119 -23.15 -33.97 127.86
N PRO A 120 -22.98 -32.70 128.25
CA PRO A 120 -23.44 -32.21 129.56
C PRO A 120 -24.97 -32.21 129.66
N GLY A 121 -25.49 -32.47 130.86
CA GLY A 121 -26.91 -32.29 131.17
C GLY A 121 -27.22 -30.80 131.29
N ILE A 122 -27.99 -30.27 130.34
CA ILE A 122 -28.45 -28.87 130.30
C ILE A 122 -29.90 -28.84 130.80
N GLY A 123 -30.12 -28.19 131.94
CA GLY A 123 -31.42 -28.09 132.60
C GLY A 123 -32.20 -26.86 132.12
N ALA A 124 -32.18 -25.79 132.91
CA ALA A 124 -32.90 -24.56 132.60
C ALA A 124 -32.14 -23.65 131.60
N GLY A 125 -30.85 -23.90 131.38
CA GLY A 125 -29.98 -23.06 130.54
C GLY A 125 -29.32 -21.91 131.30
N ASP A 126 -29.22 -22.03 132.63
CA ASP A 126 -28.60 -21.02 133.48
C ASP A 126 -27.09 -20.85 133.20
N LEU A 127 -26.44 -19.90 133.89
CA LEU A 127 -24.99 -19.63 133.68
C LEU A 127 -24.10 -20.86 133.98
N LYS A 128 -24.53 -21.79 134.84
CA LYS A 128 -23.79 -23.02 135.13
C LYS A 128 -23.93 -24.03 133.98
N ASP A 129 -25.14 -24.17 133.45
CA ASP A 129 -25.41 -24.97 132.27
C ASP A 129 -24.63 -24.44 131.06
N PHE A 130 -24.60 -23.12 130.86
CA PHE A 130 -23.83 -22.48 129.80
C PHE A 130 -22.32 -22.77 129.89
N SER A 131 -21.72 -22.64 131.09
CA SER A 131 -20.29 -22.92 131.28
C SER A 131 -19.95 -24.38 130.92
N ARG A 132 -20.80 -25.33 131.32
CA ARG A 132 -20.59 -26.76 131.00
C ARG A 132 -20.72 -27.02 129.50
N LEU A 133 -21.69 -26.39 128.84
CA LEU A 133 -21.86 -26.50 127.39
C LEU A 133 -20.66 -25.93 126.64
N TYR A 134 -20.16 -24.78 127.08
CA TYR A 134 -19.03 -24.11 126.48
C TYR A 134 -17.74 -24.96 126.58
N ASP A 135 -17.45 -25.54 127.74
CA ASP A 135 -16.29 -26.43 127.93
C ASP A 135 -16.39 -27.69 127.06
N PHE A 136 -17.57 -28.30 127.00
CA PHE A 136 -17.82 -29.44 126.10
C PHE A 136 -17.62 -29.05 124.63
N ALA A 137 -18.22 -27.94 124.19
CA ALA A 137 -18.16 -27.50 122.80
C ALA A 137 -16.73 -27.22 122.35
N LYS A 138 -15.91 -26.60 123.22
CA LYS A 138 -14.50 -26.33 122.95
C LYS A 138 -13.66 -27.61 122.83
N ALA A 139 -13.89 -28.58 123.71
CA ALA A 139 -13.21 -29.88 123.64
C ALA A 139 -13.64 -30.67 122.39
N PHE A 140 -14.94 -30.73 122.12
CA PHE A 140 -15.52 -31.44 120.99
C PHE A 140 -15.09 -30.86 119.63
N SER A 141 -15.19 -29.53 119.45
CA SER A 141 -14.84 -28.88 118.19
C SER A 141 -13.37 -29.03 117.84
N SER A 142 -12.48 -28.98 118.83
CA SER A 142 -11.03 -29.15 118.60
C SER A 142 -10.69 -30.49 117.96
N GLN A 143 -11.34 -31.57 118.40
CA GLN A 143 -11.14 -32.91 117.85
C GLN A 143 -11.90 -33.09 116.53
N TYR A 144 -13.12 -32.55 116.44
CA TYR A 144 -13.96 -32.62 115.25
C TYR A 144 -13.29 -32.00 114.02
N LEU A 145 -12.73 -30.79 114.17
CA LEU A 145 -12.13 -30.05 113.05
C LEU A 145 -10.88 -30.74 112.50
N ILE A 146 -10.05 -31.32 113.36
CA ILE A 146 -8.86 -32.09 112.93
C ILE A 146 -9.29 -33.29 112.08
N ILE A 147 -10.31 -34.04 112.52
CA ILE A 147 -10.81 -35.20 111.79
C ILE A 147 -11.44 -34.76 110.45
N HIS A 148 -12.15 -33.63 110.44
CA HIS A 148 -12.81 -33.09 109.26
C HIS A 148 -11.84 -32.67 108.17
N GLU A 149 -10.80 -31.90 108.52
CA GLU A 149 -9.81 -31.39 107.55
C GLU A 149 -9.08 -32.54 106.84
N GLU A 150 -8.63 -33.54 107.61
CA GLU A 150 -7.91 -34.68 107.06
C GLU A 150 -8.82 -35.58 106.20
N MET A 151 -10.03 -35.87 106.68
CA MET A 151 -10.97 -36.69 105.92
C MET A 151 -11.37 -36.04 104.60
N SER A 152 -11.57 -34.72 104.60
CA SER A 152 -11.85 -33.95 103.38
C SER A 152 -10.70 -34.08 102.36
N ARG A 153 -9.45 -33.97 102.80
CA ARG A 153 -8.27 -34.10 101.95
C ARG A 153 -8.17 -35.48 101.28
N ASP A 154 -8.37 -36.56 102.03
CA ASP A 154 -8.26 -37.93 101.51
C ASP A 154 -9.36 -38.23 100.49
N VAL A 155 -10.59 -37.78 100.74
CA VAL A 155 -11.72 -37.96 99.82
C VAL A 155 -11.49 -37.16 98.53
N LYS A 156 -10.98 -35.93 98.62
CA LYS A 156 -10.63 -35.11 97.45
C LYS A 156 -9.57 -35.78 96.58
N ALA A 157 -8.49 -36.27 97.18
CA ALA A 157 -7.42 -36.95 96.44
C ALA A 157 -7.96 -38.16 95.66
N THR A 158 -8.83 -38.96 96.30
CA THR A 158 -9.47 -40.12 95.65
C THR A 158 -10.38 -39.71 94.49
N LEU A 159 -11.16 -38.63 94.64
CA LEU A 159 -12.02 -38.09 93.58
C LEU A 159 -11.19 -37.64 92.36
N ASP A 160 -10.14 -36.86 92.59
CA ASP A 160 -9.28 -36.30 91.54
C ASP A 160 -8.54 -37.42 90.77
N GLU A 161 -8.01 -38.42 91.48
CA GLU A 161 -7.35 -39.57 90.87
C GLU A 161 -8.31 -40.41 90.02
N ASN A 162 -9.54 -40.64 90.49
CA ASN A 162 -10.55 -41.35 89.71
C ASN A 162 -10.92 -40.60 88.43
N LYS A 163 -11.12 -39.27 88.50
CA LYS A 163 -11.41 -38.44 87.31
C LYS A 163 -10.30 -38.54 86.27
N ALA A 164 -9.04 -38.39 86.67
CA ALA A 164 -7.90 -38.53 85.77
C ALA A 164 -7.80 -39.93 85.13
N THR A 165 -8.16 -40.96 85.90
CA THR A 165 -8.17 -42.35 85.41
C THR A 165 -9.27 -42.57 84.36
N VAL A 166 -10.48 -42.05 84.59
CA VAL A 166 -11.61 -42.11 83.63
C VAL A 166 -11.24 -41.44 82.31
N ASP A 167 -10.70 -40.21 82.36
CA ASP A 167 -10.31 -39.45 81.17
C ASP A 167 -9.24 -40.16 80.34
N THR A 168 -8.33 -40.88 81.00
CA THR A 168 -7.30 -41.68 80.33
C THR A 168 -7.89 -42.93 79.70
N TYR A 169 -8.79 -43.62 80.41
CA TYR A 169 -9.36 -44.89 79.96
C TYR A 169 -10.36 -44.70 78.82
N GLU A 170 -11.20 -43.65 78.87
CA GLU A 170 -12.20 -43.33 77.83
C GLU A 170 -11.58 -43.10 76.43
N ARG A 171 -10.27 -42.80 76.35
CA ARG A 171 -9.54 -42.67 75.07
C ARG A 171 -9.33 -44.01 74.36
N HIS A 172 -9.38 -45.12 75.08
CA HIS A 172 -8.97 -46.43 74.58
C HIS A 172 -10.06 -47.51 74.75
N VAL A 173 -10.93 -47.38 75.76
CA VAL A 173 -12.02 -48.31 76.06
C VAL A 173 -13.25 -47.53 76.50
N THR A 174 -14.45 -48.03 76.16
CA THR A 174 -15.70 -47.44 76.64
C THR A 174 -15.90 -47.74 78.13
N ILE A 175 -15.99 -46.68 78.95
CA ILE A 175 -16.28 -46.77 80.39
C ILE A 175 -17.78 -46.59 80.63
N ASP A 176 -18.39 -47.49 81.39
CA ASP A 176 -19.79 -47.35 81.81
C ASP A 176 -19.89 -46.26 82.87
N ARG A 177 -20.44 -45.10 82.49
CA ARG A 177 -20.62 -43.96 83.39
C ARG A 177 -21.61 -44.23 84.54
N GLY A 178 -22.42 -45.29 84.46
CA GLY A 178 -23.26 -45.75 85.56
C GLY A 178 -22.44 -46.30 86.74
N GLU A 179 -21.37 -47.05 86.43
CA GLU A 179 -20.49 -47.70 87.41
C GLU A 179 -19.48 -46.75 88.06
N VAL A 180 -19.23 -45.58 87.45
CA VAL A 180 -18.42 -44.48 88.02
C VAL A 180 -19.23 -43.21 88.27
N SER A 181 -20.53 -43.37 88.51
CA SER A 181 -21.48 -42.25 88.62
C SER A 181 -21.13 -41.28 89.76
N THR A 182 -20.49 -41.75 90.83
CA THR A 182 -20.06 -40.90 91.94
C THR A 182 -18.93 -39.96 91.52
N THR A 183 -17.92 -40.49 90.83
CA THR A 183 -16.77 -39.74 90.32
C THR A 183 -17.19 -38.67 89.30
N VAL A 184 -18.18 -38.99 88.46
CA VAL A 184 -18.70 -38.07 87.44
C VAL A 184 -19.61 -36.99 88.03
N SER A 185 -20.39 -37.32 89.08
CA SER A 185 -21.42 -36.40 89.61
C SER A 185 -20.91 -35.37 90.62
N TYR A 186 -19.76 -35.61 91.26
CA TYR A 186 -19.22 -34.72 92.29
C TYR A 186 -18.06 -33.87 91.77
N ASP A 187 -18.15 -32.55 91.93
CA ASP A 187 -17.11 -31.60 91.54
C ASP A 187 -16.16 -31.21 92.69
N SER A 188 -16.67 -31.18 93.93
CA SER A 188 -15.89 -30.80 95.12
C SER A 188 -16.42 -31.48 96.39
N VAL A 189 -15.57 -31.55 97.41
CA VAL A 189 -15.86 -32.10 98.75
C VAL A 189 -15.99 -31.01 99.83
N GLU A 190 -15.84 -29.73 99.46
CA GLU A 190 -15.84 -28.60 100.39
C GLU A 190 -17.22 -28.39 101.06
N GLY A 191 -17.23 -28.11 102.37
CA GLY A 191 -18.44 -27.81 103.14
C GLY A 191 -19.31 -29.02 103.53
N MET A 192 -18.91 -30.25 103.19
CA MET A 192 -19.62 -31.47 103.57
C MET A 192 -19.40 -31.82 105.05
N SER A 193 -20.40 -32.40 105.71
CA SER A 193 -20.24 -32.89 107.09
C SER A 193 -19.33 -34.13 107.14
N LEU A 194 -18.76 -34.45 108.31
CA LEU A 194 -17.96 -35.68 108.49
C LEU A 194 -18.70 -36.96 108.06
N LYS A 195 -20.02 -36.99 108.27
CA LYS A 195 -20.89 -38.10 107.89
C LYS A 195 -21.01 -38.22 106.37
N ASP A 196 -21.21 -37.10 105.68
CA ASP A 196 -21.35 -37.07 104.23
C ASP A 196 -20.02 -37.38 103.53
N LEU A 197 -18.90 -36.87 104.07
CA LEU A 197 -17.55 -37.22 103.62
C LEU A 197 -17.29 -38.72 103.75
N SER A 198 -17.73 -39.36 104.85
CA SER A 198 -17.62 -40.82 104.99
C SER A 198 -18.39 -41.59 103.94
N ILE A 199 -19.62 -41.17 103.63
CA ILE A 199 -20.46 -41.85 102.64
C ILE A 199 -19.88 -41.67 101.23
N LEU A 200 -19.38 -40.47 100.91
CA LEU A 200 -18.77 -40.17 99.63
C LEU A 200 -17.48 -40.99 99.42
N ASN A 201 -16.63 -41.10 100.45
CA ASN A 201 -15.41 -41.89 100.38
C ASN A 201 -15.68 -43.36 100.03
N ASP A 202 -16.67 -43.99 100.69
CA ASP A 202 -17.02 -45.38 100.46
C ASP A 202 -17.46 -45.60 99.00
N LYS A 203 -18.25 -44.66 98.46
CA LYS A 203 -18.69 -44.71 97.07
C LYS A 203 -17.54 -44.49 96.09
N LEU A 204 -16.66 -43.51 96.31
CA LEU A 204 -15.50 -43.26 95.46
C LEU A 204 -14.50 -44.43 95.45
N LYS A 205 -14.34 -45.14 96.56
CA LYS A 205 -13.56 -46.38 96.60
C LYS A 205 -14.21 -47.50 95.78
N THR A 206 -15.53 -47.51 95.65
CA THR A 206 -16.26 -48.46 94.81
C THR A 206 -16.02 -48.16 93.34
N ASP A 207 -16.16 -46.90 92.93
CA ASP A 207 -15.80 -46.44 91.58
C ASP A 207 -14.33 -46.76 91.24
N ARG A 208 -13.41 -46.56 92.20
CA ARG A 208 -11.98 -46.88 92.04
C ARG A 208 -11.75 -48.36 91.76
N ALA A 209 -12.41 -49.25 92.48
CA ALA A 209 -12.29 -50.69 92.28
C ALA A 209 -12.74 -51.13 90.88
N TYR A 210 -13.78 -50.50 90.34
CA TYR A 210 -14.22 -50.73 88.95
C TYR A 210 -13.14 -50.30 87.94
N LEU A 211 -12.58 -49.10 88.11
CA LEU A 211 -11.51 -48.58 87.25
C LEU A 211 -10.25 -49.45 87.32
N ASP A 212 -9.83 -49.86 88.52
CA ASP A 212 -8.67 -50.74 88.67
C ASP A 212 -8.90 -52.12 88.01
N GLY A 213 -10.14 -52.63 88.00
CA GLY A 213 -10.51 -53.86 87.30
C GLY A 213 -10.44 -53.78 85.77
N ARG A 214 -10.51 -52.58 85.18
CA ARG A 214 -10.40 -52.35 83.72
C ARG A 214 -8.96 -52.09 83.25
N LYS A 215 -8.02 -51.92 84.16
CA LYS A 215 -6.63 -51.52 83.86
C LYS A 215 -5.95 -52.43 82.83
N ASP A 216 -6.09 -53.75 82.98
CA ASP A 216 -5.41 -54.71 82.11
C ASP A 216 -5.96 -54.70 80.67
N GLU A 217 -7.25 -54.42 80.50
CA GLU A 217 -7.89 -54.28 79.20
C GLU A 217 -7.41 -53.01 78.48
N VAL A 218 -7.36 -51.88 79.20
CA VAL A 218 -6.83 -50.62 78.66
C VAL A 218 -5.36 -50.76 78.28
N SER A 219 -4.53 -51.38 79.13
CA SER A 219 -3.12 -51.64 78.82
C SER A 219 -2.96 -52.47 77.54
N ARG A 220 -3.76 -53.53 77.36
CA ARG A 220 -3.69 -54.37 76.17
C ARG A 220 -4.08 -53.61 74.90
N MET A 221 -5.19 -52.87 74.95
CA MET A 221 -5.67 -52.08 73.81
C MET A 221 -4.69 -50.97 73.44
N LEU A 222 -4.18 -50.23 74.43
CA LEU A 222 -3.17 -49.19 74.22
C LEU A 222 -1.88 -49.77 73.62
N GLY A 223 -1.37 -50.89 74.14
CA GLY A 223 -0.20 -51.58 73.58
C GLY A 223 -0.38 -51.95 72.12
N THR A 224 -1.52 -52.54 71.74
CA THR A 224 -1.82 -52.87 70.33
C THR A 224 -1.95 -51.62 69.46
N SER A 225 -2.59 -50.56 69.95
CA SER A 225 -2.76 -49.31 69.22
C SER A 225 -1.43 -48.61 68.97
N LEU A 226 -0.52 -48.61 69.95
CA LEU A 226 0.80 -47.99 69.83
C LEU A 226 1.68 -48.69 68.79
N VAL A 227 1.66 -50.02 68.75
CA VAL A 227 2.38 -50.79 67.73
C VAL A 227 1.82 -50.50 66.33
N SER A 228 0.49 -50.54 66.17
CA SER A 228 -0.15 -50.22 64.89
C SER A 228 0.15 -48.79 64.42
N ASP A 229 0.08 -47.81 65.33
CA ASP A 229 0.32 -46.40 65.00
C ASP A 229 1.79 -46.10 64.71
N THR A 230 2.72 -46.77 65.39
CA THR A 230 4.17 -46.67 65.10
C THR A 230 4.50 -47.26 63.74
N GLU A 231 3.93 -48.41 63.37
CA GLU A 231 4.10 -49.03 62.05
C GLU A 231 3.54 -48.15 60.92
N SER A 232 2.34 -47.59 61.11
CA SER A 232 1.73 -46.65 60.17
C SER A 232 2.59 -45.39 59.97
N LEU A 233 3.12 -44.83 61.05
CA LEU A 233 4.05 -43.71 60.98
C LEU A 233 5.37 -44.10 60.30
N GLN A 234 5.89 -45.31 60.52
CA GLN A 234 7.10 -45.78 59.87
C GLN A 234 6.91 -45.94 58.35
N ALA A 235 5.78 -46.49 57.89
CA ALA A 235 5.45 -46.57 56.47
C ALA A 235 5.32 -45.18 55.82
N SER A 236 4.75 -44.22 56.57
CA SER A 236 4.69 -42.82 56.16
C SER A 236 6.09 -42.22 56.02
N VAL A 237 6.99 -42.50 56.97
CA VAL A 237 8.40 -42.06 56.96
C VAL A 237 9.14 -42.60 55.75
N GLU A 238 9.01 -43.89 55.45
CA GLU A 238 9.67 -44.51 54.30
C GLU A 238 9.19 -43.90 52.98
N THR A 239 7.90 -43.60 52.88
CA THR A 239 7.32 -42.89 51.74
C THR A 239 7.86 -41.47 51.61
N ALA A 240 7.95 -40.73 52.72
CA ALA A 240 8.52 -39.38 52.75
C ALA A 240 9.98 -39.37 52.28
N THR A 241 10.80 -40.31 52.76
CA THR A 241 12.21 -40.43 52.37
C THR A 241 12.35 -40.82 50.89
N ARG A 242 11.48 -41.69 50.36
CA ARG A 242 11.48 -42.04 48.93
C ARG A 242 11.15 -40.83 48.04
N LEU A 243 10.31 -39.93 48.54
CA LEU A 243 9.97 -38.67 47.87
C LEU A 243 11.05 -37.58 48.06
N GLY A 244 12.12 -37.85 48.83
CA GLY A 244 13.25 -36.94 49.00
C GLY A 244 13.24 -36.07 50.26
N LEU A 245 12.41 -36.40 51.27
CA LEU A 245 12.43 -35.70 52.56
C LEU A 245 13.62 -36.18 53.42
N ASP A 246 14.55 -35.27 53.71
CA ASP A 246 15.67 -35.52 54.63
C ASP A 246 15.20 -35.54 56.07
N LEU A 247 15.20 -36.73 56.69
CA LEU A 247 14.83 -36.92 58.09
C LEU A 247 16.08 -36.88 59.01
N PRO A 248 15.95 -36.45 60.28
CA PRO A 248 17.07 -36.42 61.22
C PRO A 248 17.65 -37.82 61.44
N MET A 249 18.98 -37.92 61.56
CA MET A 249 19.65 -39.19 61.87
C MET A 249 19.03 -39.83 63.12
N GLY A 250 18.55 -41.07 62.97
CA GLY A 250 17.96 -41.84 64.06
C GLY A 250 16.44 -41.73 64.22
N PHE A 251 15.71 -40.95 63.42
CA PHE A 251 14.25 -40.84 63.54
C PHE A 251 13.53 -42.19 63.34
N THR A 252 13.93 -42.96 62.32
CA THR A 252 13.41 -44.32 62.10
C THR A 252 13.80 -45.27 63.23
N GLN A 253 14.99 -45.09 63.83
CA GLN A 253 15.44 -45.88 64.96
C GLN A 253 14.62 -45.57 66.22
N GLN A 254 14.26 -44.31 66.43
CA GLN A 254 13.39 -43.88 67.52
C GLN A 254 12.00 -44.55 67.42
N LEU A 255 11.40 -44.60 66.23
CA LEU A 255 10.11 -45.27 66.02
C LEU A 255 10.17 -46.78 66.29
N ARG A 256 11.25 -47.45 65.86
CA ARG A 256 11.46 -48.88 66.17
C ARG A 256 11.60 -49.14 67.67
N VAL A 257 12.27 -48.24 68.40
CA VAL A 257 12.39 -48.34 69.87
C VAL A 257 11.02 -48.22 70.52
N ILE A 258 10.20 -47.24 70.11
CA ILE A 258 8.84 -47.06 70.64
C ILE A 258 7.98 -48.30 70.38
N ALA A 259 7.99 -48.85 69.15
CA ALA A 259 7.23 -50.06 68.82
C ALA A 259 7.66 -51.28 69.63
N ARG A 260 8.99 -51.49 69.76
CA ARG A 260 9.56 -52.61 70.53
C ARG A 260 9.22 -52.51 72.01
N ASP A 261 9.33 -51.31 72.57
CA ASP A 261 9.11 -51.08 74.00
C ASP A 261 7.60 -51.11 74.33
N ALA A 262 6.73 -50.68 73.41
CA ALA A 262 5.27 -50.79 73.55
C ALA A 262 4.80 -52.26 73.53
N ALA A 263 5.42 -53.11 72.70
CA ALA A 263 5.09 -54.53 72.63
C ALA A 263 5.52 -55.34 73.88
N LYS A 264 6.38 -54.77 74.74
CA LYS A 264 6.93 -55.41 75.95
C LYS A 264 6.44 -54.78 77.25
N ALA A 265 5.68 -53.69 77.16
CA ALA A 265 5.23 -52.94 78.31
C ALA A 265 4.02 -53.65 78.94
N ASP A 266 4.17 -54.04 80.21
CA ASP A 266 3.13 -54.72 80.99
C ASP A 266 2.39 -53.76 81.93
N ASP A 267 2.82 -52.49 82.01
CA ASP A 267 2.24 -51.46 82.86
C ASP A 267 1.70 -50.26 82.07
N LEU A 268 0.53 -49.77 82.46
CA LEU A 268 -0.14 -48.66 81.78
C LEU A 268 0.69 -47.37 81.75
N THR A 269 1.48 -47.13 82.80
CA THR A 269 2.30 -45.92 82.94
C THR A 269 3.38 -45.83 81.86
N THR A 270 4.07 -46.93 81.55
CA THR A 270 5.04 -46.94 80.44
C THR A 270 4.37 -46.80 79.08
N LEU A 271 3.22 -47.45 78.89
CA LEU A 271 2.44 -47.34 77.64
C LEU A 271 2.01 -45.89 77.36
N VAL A 272 1.49 -45.17 78.35
CA VAL A 272 1.12 -43.74 78.21
C VAL A 272 2.35 -42.85 77.93
N SER A 273 3.51 -43.18 78.51
CA SER A 273 4.76 -42.47 78.19
C SER A 273 5.16 -42.66 76.73
N LEU A 274 5.06 -43.89 76.21
CA LEU A 274 5.36 -44.23 74.83
C LEU A 274 4.37 -43.60 73.85
N GLU A 275 3.09 -43.48 74.22
CA GLU A 275 2.08 -42.74 73.45
C GLU A 275 2.47 -41.27 73.27
N ASN A 276 2.90 -40.61 74.33
CA ASN A 276 3.35 -39.21 74.26
C ASN A 276 4.60 -39.04 73.38
N GLN A 277 5.52 -40.01 73.42
CA GLN A 277 6.70 -40.02 72.54
C GLN A 277 6.29 -40.20 71.07
N LEU A 278 5.36 -41.11 70.79
CA LEU A 278 4.83 -41.32 69.45
C LEU A 278 4.09 -40.08 68.92
N HIS A 279 3.27 -39.45 69.75
CA HIS A 279 2.58 -38.21 69.39
C HIS A 279 3.58 -37.09 69.05
N SER A 280 4.63 -36.95 69.85
CA SER A 280 5.72 -36.00 69.58
C SER A 280 6.43 -36.29 68.24
N ALA A 281 6.64 -37.57 67.90
CA ALA A 281 7.20 -37.97 66.61
C ALA A 281 6.24 -37.64 65.44
N LYS A 282 4.93 -37.89 65.59
CA LYS A 282 3.90 -37.51 64.60
C LYS A 282 3.92 -36.00 64.33
N ILE A 283 4.00 -35.16 65.36
CA ILE A 283 4.07 -33.69 65.22
C ILE A 283 5.35 -33.27 64.47
N LYS A 284 6.51 -33.83 64.84
CA LYS A 284 7.78 -33.51 64.17
C LYS A 284 7.72 -33.81 62.68
N MET A 285 7.23 -35.00 62.30
CA MET A 285 7.09 -35.38 60.90
C MET A 285 6.11 -34.48 60.15
N ALA A 286 4.96 -34.16 60.76
CA ALA A 286 3.99 -33.25 60.17
C ALA A 286 4.62 -31.87 59.88
N ASN A 287 5.33 -31.28 60.85
CA ASN A 287 5.97 -29.98 60.66
C ASN A 287 7.03 -30.00 59.56
N MET A 288 7.87 -31.04 59.50
CA MET A 288 8.87 -31.18 58.43
C MET A 288 8.23 -31.25 57.03
N LEU A 289 7.12 -31.98 56.89
CA LEU A 289 6.36 -32.03 55.63
C LEU A 289 5.76 -30.66 55.30
N ARG A 290 5.17 -29.96 56.27
CA ARG A 290 4.60 -28.61 56.07
C ARG A 290 5.67 -27.63 55.57
N ASP A 291 6.81 -27.58 56.25
CA ASP A 291 7.91 -26.69 55.90
C ASP A 291 8.42 -26.98 54.48
N LYS A 292 8.57 -28.27 54.12
CA LYS A 292 9.07 -28.63 52.79
C LYS A 292 8.05 -28.32 51.68
N ILE A 293 6.75 -28.55 51.90
CA ILE A 293 5.68 -28.18 50.96
C ILE A 293 5.70 -26.68 50.67
N ILE A 294 5.83 -25.86 51.73
CA ILE A 294 5.90 -24.39 51.60
C ILE A 294 7.17 -23.97 50.84
N ASN A 295 8.31 -24.56 51.19
CA ASN A 295 9.60 -24.18 50.62
C ASN A 295 9.74 -24.56 49.14
N ILE A 296 9.25 -25.72 48.68
CA ILE A 296 9.35 -26.10 47.25
C ILE A 296 8.72 -25.04 46.34
N LYS A 297 7.52 -24.56 46.70
CA LYS A 297 6.85 -23.50 45.93
C LYS A 297 7.72 -22.25 45.85
N HIS A 298 8.24 -21.81 46.99
CA HIS A 298 9.03 -20.58 47.08
C HIS A 298 10.37 -20.71 46.35
N GLU A 299 11.12 -21.78 46.59
CA GLU A 299 12.43 -22.04 45.96
C GLU A 299 12.34 -22.12 44.44
N VAL A 300 11.39 -22.90 43.90
CA VAL A 300 11.22 -23.03 42.44
C VAL A 300 10.81 -21.69 41.82
N THR A 301 9.86 -20.99 42.43
CA THR A 301 9.39 -19.69 41.90
C THR A 301 10.48 -18.62 41.95
N GLN A 302 11.23 -18.54 43.06
CA GLN A 302 12.31 -17.58 43.24
C GLN A 302 13.43 -17.78 42.23
N LYS A 303 13.87 -19.03 42.01
CA LYS A 303 14.92 -19.37 41.03
C LYS A 303 14.56 -18.97 39.59
N ILE A 304 13.30 -19.13 39.23
CA ILE A 304 12.77 -18.74 37.91
C ILE A 304 12.74 -17.21 37.75
N VAL A 305 12.28 -16.50 38.79
CA VAL A 305 12.18 -15.03 38.79
C VAL A 305 13.56 -14.37 38.78
N ASP A 306 14.48 -14.83 39.62
CA ASP A 306 15.87 -14.35 39.64
C ASP A 306 16.56 -14.67 38.29
N GLY A 307 16.05 -15.67 37.58
CA GLY A 307 16.37 -16.02 36.20
C GLY A 307 15.78 -15.15 35.10
N GLY A 308 15.00 -14.12 35.42
CA GLY A 308 14.41 -13.19 34.45
C GLY A 308 13.22 -13.74 33.65
N ILE A 309 12.65 -14.88 34.04
CA ILE A 309 11.39 -15.38 33.49
C ILE A 309 10.24 -14.91 34.41
N PRO A 310 9.32 -14.05 33.94
CA PRO A 310 8.22 -13.59 34.78
C PRO A 310 7.29 -14.75 35.15
N THR A 311 6.83 -14.78 36.40
CA THR A 311 5.90 -15.82 36.94
C THR A 311 4.55 -15.88 36.23
N THR A 312 4.22 -14.86 35.43
CA THR A 312 3.00 -14.76 34.61
C THR A 312 3.19 -15.27 33.20
N SER A 313 4.36 -15.78 32.85
CA SER A 313 4.62 -16.43 31.58
C SER A 313 3.82 -17.74 31.51
N ASP A 314 3.03 -17.98 30.45
CA ASP A 314 2.25 -19.23 30.18
C ASP A 314 3.09 -20.53 30.20
N VAL A 315 4.41 -20.35 30.33
CA VAL A 315 5.48 -21.33 30.36
C VAL A 315 5.51 -22.13 31.66
N ILE A 316 5.16 -21.53 32.81
CA ILE A 316 5.33 -22.20 34.11
C ILE A 316 3.99 -22.80 34.52
N PRO A 317 3.90 -24.13 34.68
CA PRO A 317 2.70 -24.78 35.20
C PRO A 317 2.27 -24.13 36.52
N THR A 318 0.97 -23.92 36.71
CA THR A 318 0.47 -23.35 37.95
C THR A 318 0.69 -24.32 39.12
N PRO A 319 1.16 -23.83 40.29
CA PRO A 319 1.37 -24.68 41.44
C PRO A 319 0.04 -25.26 41.93
N PRO A 320 0.00 -26.56 42.30
CA PRO A 320 -1.22 -27.19 42.79
C PRO A 320 -1.70 -26.53 44.08
N THR A 321 -3.02 -26.48 44.28
CA THR A 321 -3.61 -26.05 45.54
C THR A 321 -3.43 -27.15 46.58
N VAL A 322 -2.49 -26.91 47.51
CA VAL A 322 -2.19 -27.81 48.63
C VAL A 322 -2.60 -27.14 49.94
N SER A 323 -3.36 -27.87 50.77
CA SER A 323 -3.70 -27.44 52.12
C SER A 323 -2.65 -27.96 53.09
N VAL A 324 -2.17 -27.08 53.97
CA VAL A 324 -1.10 -27.38 54.94
C VAL A 324 -1.66 -27.37 56.38
N GLU A 325 -2.83 -26.74 56.57
CA GLU A 325 -3.50 -26.57 57.86
C GLU A 325 -4.49 -27.72 58.14
N GLY A 326 -4.42 -28.28 59.34
CA GLY A 326 -5.36 -29.31 59.82
C GLY A 326 -5.18 -30.72 59.22
N GLU A 327 -4.33 -30.91 58.21
CA GLU A 327 -4.12 -32.23 57.61
C GLU A 327 -3.25 -33.14 58.49
N GLY A 328 -3.65 -34.42 58.58
CA GLY A 328 -2.81 -35.49 59.12
C GLY A 328 -1.66 -35.85 58.17
N ILE A 329 -0.71 -36.67 58.65
CA ILE A 329 0.54 -36.99 57.93
C ILE A 329 0.30 -37.55 56.51
N ALA A 330 -0.75 -38.37 56.31
CA ALA A 330 -1.09 -38.91 54.99
C ALA A 330 -1.55 -37.81 54.00
N GLY A 331 -2.32 -36.82 54.45
CA GLY A 331 -2.72 -35.66 53.64
C GLY A 331 -1.50 -34.83 53.24
N LEU A 332 -0.65 -34.53 54.23
CA LEU A 332 0.61 -33.81 54.00
C LEU A 332 1.54 -34.56 53.02
N LEU A 333 1.63 -35.88 53.08
CA LEU A 333 2.41 -36.68 52.12
C LEU A 333 1.86 -36.60 50.70
N SER A 334 0.54 -36.67 50.53
CA SER A 334 -0.12 -36.50 49.23
C SER A 334 0.14 -35.10 48.66
N SER A 335 0.01 -34.08 49.50
CA SER A 335 0.32 -32.69 49.17
C SER A 335 1.80 -32.51 48.77
N TYR A 336 2.73 -33.15 49.50
CA TYR A 336 4.15 -33.16 49.17
C TYR A 336 4.44 -33.83 47.82
N GLN A 337 3.84 -34.99 47.55
CA GLN A 337 4.00 -35.68 46.27
C GLN A 337 3.55 -34.80 45.10
N ARG A 338 2.38 -34.14 45.21
CA ARG A 338 1.89 -33.22 44.17
C ARG A 338 2.86 -32.06 43.91
N MET A 339 3.50 -31.52 44.96
CA MET A 339 4.49 -30.46 44.81
C MET A 339 5.77 -30.93 44.11
N VAL A 340 6.22 -32.17 44.37
CA VAL A 340 7.37 -32.76 43.67
C VAL A 340 7.04 -33.05 42.20
N GLU A 341 5.84 -33.54 41.91
CA GLU A 341 5.37 -33.73 40.53
C GLU A 341 5.30 -32.41 39.76
N TRP A 342 4.82 -31.34 40.42
CA TRP A 342 4.80 -30.00 39.86
C TRP A 342 6.21 -29.48 39.55
N GLU A 343 7.19 -29.64 40.45
CA GLU A 343 8.59 -29.30 40.17
C GLU A 343 9.12 -30.06 38.94
N GLY A 344 8.76 -31.34 38.79
CA GLY A 344 9.06 -32.14 37.61
C GLY A 344 8.47 -31.56 36.32
N GLN A 345 7.20 -31.13 36.35
CA GLN A 345 6.54 -30.47 35.23
C GLN A 345 7.22 -29.14 34.86
N VAL A 346 7.62 -28.35 35.85
CA VAL A 346 8.38 -27.10 35.64
C VAL A 346 9.69 -27.38 34.92
N ARG A 347 10.45 -28.43 35.32
CA ARG A 347 11.68 -28.82 34.63
C ARG A 347 11.44 -29.22 33.17
N ILE A 348 10.35 -29.93 32.88
CA ILE A 348 9.99 -30.33 31.51
C ILE A 348 9.65 -29.10 30.66
N ALA A 349 8.79 -28.21 31.14
CA ALA A 349 8.38 -27.02 30.42
C ALA A 349 9.56 -26.08 30.13
N LEU A 350 10.42 -25.83 31.13
CA LEU A 350 11.65 -25.06 30.93
C LEU A 350 12.56 -25.70 29.88
N ARG A 351 12.69 -27.03 29.90
CA ARG A 351 13.52 -27.75 28.95
C ARG A 351 12.99 -27.64 27.52
N GLU A 352 11.69 -27.80 27.31
CA GLU A 352 11.06 -27.65 25.99
C GLU A 352 11.31 -26.25 25.42
N GLN A 353 11.09 -25.22 26.21
CA GLN A 353 11.29 -23.85 25.76
C GLN A 353 12.77 -23.50 25.52
N ILE A 354 13.69 -24.02 26.33
CA ILE A 354 15.12 -23.88 26.05
C ILE A 354 15.49 -24.59 24.75
N PHE A 355 14.89 -25.75 24.45
CA PHE A 355 15.11 -26.42 23.17
C PHE A 355 14.62 -25.59 21.99
N GLU A 356 13.42 -24.99 22.07
CA GLU A 356 12.91 -24.09 21.04
C GLU A 356 13.83 -22.88 20.83
N LEU A 357 14.27 -22.24 21.92
CA LEU A 357 15.20 -21.12 21.86
C LEU A 357 16.55 -21.51 21.24
N LEU A 358 17.09 -22.67 21.62
CA LEU A 358 18.34 -23.17 21.06
C LEU A 358 18.18 -23.57 19.58
N ASP A 359 17.02 -24.04 19.14
CA ASP A 359 16.72 -24.34 17.73
C ASP A 359 16.62 -23.05 16.90
N ASP A 360 15.99 -22.00 17.43
CA ASP A 360 15.97 -20.67 16.82
C ASP A 360 17.38 -20.08 16.67
N VAL A 361 18.22 -20.19 17.72
CA VAL A 361 19.62 -19.74 17.68
C VAL A 361 20.44 -20.62 16.72
N GLU A 362 20.16 -21.92 16.61
CA GLU A 362 20.80 -22.81 15.65
C GLU A 362 20.51 -22.40 14.21
N LYS A 363 19.25 -22.11 13.88
CA LYS A 363 18.85 -21.61 12.55
C LYS A 363 19.43 -20.23 12.23
N ALA A 364 19.65 -19.39 13.24
CA ALA A 364 20.36 -18.13 13.05
C ALA A 364 21.77 -18.34 12.48
N THR A 365 22.43 -19.45 12.84
CA THR A 365 23.78 -19.77 12.35
C THR A 365 23.85 -20.12 10.87
N ASP A 366 22.73 -20.43 10.22
CA ASP A 366 22.69 -20.76 8.79
C ASP A 366 22.81 -19.51 7.90
N ARG A 367 22.50 -18.32 8.44
CA ARG A 367 22.67 -17.02 7.77
C ARG A 367 23.43 -16.03 8.69
N PRO A 368 24.76 -16.21 8.85
CA PRO A 368 25.56 -15.44 9.80
C PRO A 368 25.63 -13.94 9.47
N ASP A 369 25.64 -13.59 8.18
CA ASP A 369 25.74 -12.20 7.73
C ASP A 369 24.47 -11.39 8.04
N ASP A 370 23.28 -12.00 7.85
CA ASP A 370 21.99 -11.34 8.12
C ASP A 370 21.65 -11.29 9.63
N THR A 371 22.31 -12.12 10.45
CA THR A 371 22.09 -12.24 11.91
C THR A 371 23.20 -11.63 12.77
N GLY A 372 24.30 -11.17 12.14
CA GLY A 372 25.45 -10.54 12.79
C GLY A 372 26.36 -11.50 13.56
N ILE A 373 26.30 -12.81 13.28
CA ILE A 373 27.12 -13.82 13.96
C ILE A 373 28.54 -13.79 13.40
N LYS A 374 29.49 -13.31 14.21
CA LYS A 374 30.92 -13.26 13.84
C LYS A 374 31.68 -14.57 14.03
N ASP A 375 31.23 -15.40 14.98
CA ASP A 375 31.89 -16.67 15.32
C ASP A 375 30.85 -17.79 15.45
N ILE A 376 30.62 -18.47 14.32
CA ILE A 376 29.63 -19.55 14.20
C ILE A 376 30.00 -20.75 15.08
N ILE A 377 31.31 -21.00 15.26
CA ILE A 377 31.81 -22.20 15.94
C ILE A 377 31.48 -22.14 17.43
N THR A 378 31.70 -20.99 18.07
CA THR A 378 31.39 -20.81 19.50
C THR A 378 29.90 -20.86 19.79
N VAL A 379 29.06 -20.32 18.90
CA VAL A 379 27.59 -20.42 19.02
C VAL A 379 27.13 -21.89 18.91
N ARG A 380 27.63 -22.63 17.91
CA ARG A 380 27.29 -24.06 17.75
C ARG A 380 27.82 -24.95 18.88
N GLN A 381 29.00 -24.65 19.41
CA GLN A 381 29.54 -25.32 20.61
C GLN A 381 28.64 -25.07 21.82
N PHE A 382 28.23 -23.83 22.07
CA PHE A 382 27.30 -23.50 23.15
C PHE A 382 25.97 -24.25 23.02
N ILE A 383 25.39 -24.36 21.82
CA ILE A 383 24.16 -25.11 21.58
C ILE A 383 24.36 -26.59 21.91
N ALA A 384 25.43 -27.21 21.40
CA ALA A 384 25.71 -28.63 21.62
C ALA A 384 25.95 -28.95 23.11
N GLU A 385 26.73 -28.11 23.81
CA GLU A 385 27.00 -28.23 25.24
C GLU A 385 25.72 -28.04 26.06
N SER A 386 24.89 -27.04 25.71
CA SER A 386 23.62 -26.77 26.37
C SER A 386 22.62 -27.91 26.19
N LYS A 387 22.44 -28.43 24.95
CA LYS A 387 21.58 -29.59 24.66
C LYS A 387 22.03 -30.85 25.43
N LYS A 388 23.34 -31.01 25.67
CA LYS A 388 23.88 -32.11 26.46
C LYS A 388 23.64 -31.91 27.96
N ALA A 389 23.86 -30.71 28.49
CA ALA A 389 23.68 -30.36 29.90
C ALA A 389 22.21 -30.47 30.35
N LEU A 390 21.26 -30.07 29.48
CA LEU A 390 19.81 -30.11 29.74
C LEU A 390 19.24 -31.51 30.08
N LYS A 391 19.99 -32.60 29.83
CA LYS A 391 19.55 -33.96 30.19
C LYS A 391 19.48 -34.18 31.70
N ASN A 392 20.40 -33.58 32.46
CA ASN A 392 20.57 -33.80 33.89
C ASN A 392 20.62 -32.49 34.70
N ALA A 393 20.38 -31.35 34.06
CA ALA A 393 20.46 -30.04 34.70
C ALA A 393 19.36 -29.85 35.75
N ASP A 394 19.71 -29.17 36.85
CA ASP A 394 18.74 -28.62 37.79
C ASP A 394 18.17 -27.30 37.27
N VAL A 395 17.09 -26.83 37.91
CA VAL A 395 16.36 -25.61 37.53
C VAL A 395 17.30 -24.40 37.37
N ASP A 396 18.29 -24.24 38.26
CA ASP A 396 19.26 -23.13 38.20
C ASP A 396 20.13 -23.15 36.94
N GLU A 397 20.57 -24.34 36.52
CA GLU A 397 21.41 -24.50 35.34
C GLU A 397 20.59 -24.35 34.06
N MET A 398 19.35 -24.85 34.04
CA MET A 398 18.38 -24.61 32.96
C MET A 398 18.12 -23.10 32.76
N VAL A 399 17.90 -22.37 33.86
CA VAL A 399 17.67 -20.91 33.83
C VAL A 399 18.88 -20.14 33.27
N ARG A 400 20.12 -20.52 33.63
CA ARG A 400 21.32 -19.88 33.06
C ARG A 400 21.46 -20.11 31.55
N ILE A 401 21.18 -21.34 31.10
CA ILE A 401 21.19 -21.67 29.67
C ILE A 401 20.11 -20.85 28.94
N TYR A 402 18.91 -20.77 29.51
CA TYR A 402 17.80 -19.97 28.98
C TYR A 402 18.18 -18.51 28.79
N LEU A 403 18.73 -17.85 29.82
CA LEU A 403 19.13 -16.43 29.75
C LEU A 403 20.15 -16.17 28.64
N LYS A 404 21.15 -17.04 28.52
CA LYS A 404 22.19 -16.90 27.50
C LYS A 404 21.63 -17.15 26.10
N ALA A 405 20.80 -18.16 25.91
CA ALA A 405 20.14 -18.44 24.63
C ALA A 405 19.16 -17.32 24.23
N LYS A 406 18.39 -16.79 25.19
CA LYS A 406 17.46 -15.68 24.97
C LYS A 406 18.20 -14.39 24.59
N GLY A 407 19.28 -14.04 25.30
CA GLY A 407 20.10 -12.88 24.96
C GLY A 407 20.64 -12.95 23.52
N MET A 408 21.13 -14.12 23.11
CA MET A 408 21.59 -14.35 21.72
C MET A 408 20.43 -14.23 20.73
N ASN A 409 19.27 -14.84 21.01
CA ASN A 409 18.09 -14.76 20.15
C ASN A 409 17.61 -13.30 19.96
N ASP A 410 17.50 -12.54 21.04
CA ASP A 410 17.06 -11.14 21.02
C ASP A 410 18.03 -10.25 20.22
N ASP A 411 19.34 -10.47 20.35
CA ASP A 411 20.36 -9.77 19.55
C ASP A 411 20.24 -10.08 18.06
N HIS A 412 20.06 -11.36 17.68
CA HIS A 412 19.87 -11.76 16.28
C HIS A 412 18.59 -11.15 15.70
N LYS A 413 17.47 -11.19 16.44
CA LYS A 413 16.21 -10.56 16.03
C LYS A 413 16.37 -9.06 15.81
N ARG A 414 17.09 -8.35 16.70
CA ARG A 414 17.34 -6.91 16.58
C ARG A 414 18.08 -6.58 15.28
N ILE A 415 19.12 -7.34 14.94
CA ILE A 415 19.93 -7.13 13.73
C ILE A 415 19.10 -7.41 12.46
N ILE A 416 18.35 -8.52 12.42
CA ILE A 416 17.47 -8.83 11.28
C ILE A 416 16.41 -7.73 11.10
N THR A 417 15.83 -7.24 12.19
CA THR A 417 14.82 -6.16 12.15
C THR A 417 15.41 -4.85 11.63
N GLU A 418 16.66 -4.54 11.96
CA GLU A 418 17.37 -3.37 11.42
C GLU A 418 17.59 -3.50 9.90
N HIS A 419 18.00 -4.69 9.42
CA HIS A 419 18.09 -4.96 7.99
C HIS A 419 16.73 -4.86 7.28
N LEU A 420 15.67 -5.41 7.86
CA LEU A 420 14.30 -5.28 7.34
C LEU A 420 13.88 -3.82 7.20
N ARG A 421 14.14 -2.97 8.21
CA ARG A 421 13.85 -1.53 8.16
C ARG A 421 14.62 -0.84 7.04
N ASN A 422 15.91 -1.15 6.88
CA ASN A 422 16.73 -0.56 5.82
C ASN A 422 16.20 -0.93 4.42
N TYR A 423 15.83 -2.20 4.19
CA TYR A 423 15.25 -2.62 2.92
C TYR A 423 13.84 -2.07 2.68
N LEU A 424 13.03 -1.90 3.74
CA LEU A 424 11.71 -1.25 3.65
C LEU A 424 11.83 0.21 3.21
N THR A 425 12.80 0.95 3.78
CA THR A 425 13.10 2.33 3.37
C THR A 425 13.51 2.37 1.90
N ARG A 426 14.43 1.49 1.47
CA ARG A 426 14.84 1.37 0.06
C ARG A 426 13.66 1.03 -0.87
N PHE A 427 12.79 0.11 -0.45
CA PHE A 427 11.59 -0.23 -1.22
C PHE A 427 10.63 0.96 -1.36
N ASN A 428 10.40 1.70 -0.28
CA ASN A 428 9.53 2.87 -0.30
C ASN A 428 10.11 4.01 -1.14
N GLU A 429 11.43 4.22 -1.10
CA GLU A 429 12.12 5.16 -1.99
C GLU A 429 11.99 4.76 -3.46
N LEU A 430 12.12 3.47 -3.76
CA LEU A 430 11.89 2.93 -5.10
C LEU A 430 10.45 3.18 -5.57
N ALA A 431 9.46 2.85 -4.74
CA ALA A 431 8.05 3.02 -5.06
C ALA A 431 7.63 4.49 -5.23
N THR A 432 8.12 5.40 -4.39
CA THR A 432 7.70 6.83 -4.42
C THR A 432 8.48 7.70 -5.38
N SER A 433 9.71 7.32 -5.73
CA SER A 433 10.59 8.17 -6.52
C SER A 433 10.88 7.69 -7.93
N ALA A 434 10.52 6.45 -8.27
CA ALA A 434 10.48 6.00 -9.65
C ALA A 434 9.54 6.86 -10.52
N ASP A 435 8.32 7.12 -10.03
CA ASP A 435 7.31 7.94 -10.72
C ASP A 435 7.70 9.43 -10.87
N ARG A 436 8.76 9.90 -10.21
CA ARG A 436 9.26 11.28 -10.34
C ARG A 436 10.35 11.44 -11.39
N VAL A 437 10.98 10.34 -11.81
CA VAL A 437 12.11 10.35 -12.73
C VAL A 437 11.74 9.77 -14.08
N LEU A 438 10.81 8.83 -14.11
CA LEU A 438 10.26 8.25 -15.34
C LEU A 438 9.03 9.04 -15.79
N ASP A 439 8.98 9.43 -17.06
CA ASP A 439 7.85 10.18 -17.64
C ASP A 439 6.78 9.24 -18.26
N VAL A 440 7.15 7.99 -18.56
CA VAL A 440 6.31 7.04 -19.32
C VAL A 440 5.92 5.79 -18.52
N ALA A 441 6.83 5.24 -17.72
CA ALA A 441 6.63 3.97 -17.02
C ALA A 441 6.16 4.18 -15.57
N GLN A 442 4.94 3.74 -15.25
CA GLN A 442 4.45 3.69 -13.87
C GLN A 442 4.86 2.39 -13.19
N LEU A 443 5.65 2.49 -12.13
CA LEU A 443 6.08 1.34 -11.34
C LEU A 443 5.05 1.07 -10.23
N SER A 444 3.93 0.46 -10.59
CA SER A 444 2.93 0.02 -9.62
C SER A 444 3.32 -1.32 -8.99
N LYS A 445 4.25 -1.32 -8.03
CA LYS A 445 4.41 -2.44 -7.10
C LYS A 445 3.99 -1.98 -5.70
N LYS A 446 2.91 -2.56 -5.17
CA LYS A 446 2.53 -2.41 -3.76
C LYS A 446 3.63 -3.03 -2.90
N ALA A 447 4.02 -2.32 -1.84
CA ALA A 447 4.94 -2.85 -0.85
C ALA A 447 4.44 -4.20 -0.31
N PRO A 448 5.31 -5.22 -0.19
CA PRO A 448 4.98 -6.40 0.58
C PRO A 448 4.52 -5.96 1.97
N LYS A 449 3.36 -6.46 2.40
CA LYS A 449 2.84 -6.22 3.75
C LYS A 449 3.76 -6.91 4.75
N VAL A 450 4.74 -6.19 5.29
CA VAL A 450 5.45 -6.62 6.50
C VAL A 450 4.58 -6.19 7.68
N GLU A 451 3.46 -6.89 7.89
CA GLU A 451 2.45 -6.50 8.89
C GLU A 451 2.91 -6.76 10.33
N GLU A 452 3.89 -7.62 10.56
CA GLU A 452 4.41 -7.92 11.91
C GLU A 452 5.94 -8.00 11.89
N MET A 453 6.63 -6.99 12.46
CA MET A 453 8.06 -7.08 12.81
C MET A 453 8.28 -7.87 14.12
N GLU A 454 7.35 -8.79 14.43
CA GLU A 454 7.34 -9.60 15.63
C GLU A 454 7.21 -11.07 15.17
N GLY A 455 8.19 -11.90 15.51
CA GLY A 455 8.23 -13.29 15.05
C GLY A 455 9.48 -14.04 15.52
N SER A 456 9.58 -15.32 15.13
CA SER A 456 10.79 -16.12 15.31
C SER A 456 11.90 -15.68 14.33
N VAL A 457 13.14 -16.05 14.61
CA VAL A 457 14.29 -15.73 13.72
C VAL A 457 14.05 -16.23 12.30
N VAL A 458 13.43 -17.40 12.16
CA VAL A 458 13.10 -18.01 10.85
C VAL A 458 12.16 -17.13 10.05
N TYR A 459 11.07 -16.68 10.66
CA TYR A 459 10.09 -15.82 10.00
C TYR A 459 10.69 -14.48 9.58
N LEU A 460 11.53 -13.88 10.43
CA LEU A 460 12.21 -12.62 10.12
C LEU A 460 13.22 -12.78 8.98
N LEU A 461 13.96 -13.89 8.91
CA LEU A 461 14.89 -14.18 7.81
C LEU A 461 14.16 -14.45 6.49
N GLU A 462 13.03 -15.14 6.52
CA GLU A 462 12.20 -15.37 5.33
C GLU A 462 11.59 -14.05 4.82
N SER A 463 11.09 -13.22 5.74
CA SER A 463 10.60 -11.88 5.43
C SER A 463 11.70 -10.99 4.83
N LEU A 464 12.92 -11.04 5.37
CA LEU A 464 14.08 -10.33 4.84
C LEU A 464 14.41 -10.79 3.42
N SER A 465 14.40 -12.10 3.18
CA SER A 465 14.65 -12.70 1.87
C SER A 465 13.64 -12.25 0.83
N ASN A 466 12.35 -12.26 1.18
CA ASN A 466 11.26 -11.83 0.30
C ASN A 466 11.34 -10.33 -0.01
N LEU A 467 11.64 -9.51 1.00
CA LEU A 467 11.81 -8.07 0.83
C LEU A 467 13.05 -7.72 -0.01
N ARG A 468 14.18 -8.42 0.20
CA ARG A 468 15.39 -8.27 -0.62
C ARG A 468 15.08 -8.61 -2.09
N GLY A 469 14.44 -9.75 -2.36
CA GLY A 469 14.04 -10.14 -3.71
C GLY A 469 13.06 -9.15 -4.36
N ALA A 470 12.13 -8.58 -3.58
CA ALA A 470 11.21 -7.55 -4.07
C ALA A 470 11.92 -6.24 -4.44
N VAL A 471 12.91 -5.82 -3.64
CA VAL A 471 13.75 -4.65 -3.93
C VAL A 471 14.60 -4.90 -5.18
N GLU A 472 15.33 -6.01 -5.26
CA GLU A 472 16.18 -6.35 -6.42
C GLU A 472 15.35 -6.45 -7.71
N SER A 473 14.20 -7.13 -7.67
CA SER A 473 13.24 -7.16 -8.78
C SER A 473 12.75 -5.75 -9.14
N GLY A 474 12.47 -4.91 -8.14
CA GLY A 474 12.08 -3.51 -8.33
C GLY A 474 13.16 -2.68 -9.03
N VAL A 475 14.42 -2.82 -8.61
CA VAL A 475 15.57 -2.12 -9.23
C VAL A 475 15.77 -2.56 -10.67
N ALA A 476 15.66 -3.86 -10.95
CA ALA A 476 15.74 -4.39 -12.31
C ALA A 476 14.63 -3.81 -13.20
N THR A 477 13.37 -3.80 -12.72
CA THR A 477 12.26 -3.19 -13.48
C THR A 477 12.46 -1.69 -13.70
N PHE A 478 13.00 -0.96 -12.72
CA PHE A 478 13.34 0.46 -12.87
C PHE A 478 14.44 0.71 -13.91
N ARG A 479 15.48 -0.13 -13.91
CA ARG A 479 16.56 -0.08 -14.91
C ARG A 479 16.05 -0.27 -16.33
N GLU A 480 15.22 -1.30 -16.54
CA GLU A 480 14.59 -1.57 -17.83
C GLU A 480 13.70 -0.41 -18.27
N ALA A 481 12.93 0.17 -17.34
CA ALA A 481 12.08 1.33 -17.63
C ALA A 481 12.90 2.57 -18.05
N CYS A 482 14.02 2.85 -17.37
CA CYS A 482 14.93 3.93 -17.78
C CYS A 482 15.49 3.71 -19.20
N GLN A 483 15.85 2.47 -19.54
CA GLN A 483 16.36 2.12 -20.87
C GLN A 483 15.29 2.26 -21.95
N GLN A 484 14.07 1.78 -21.70
CA GLN A 484 12.95 1.95 -22.61
C GLN A 484 12.63 3.43 -22.85
N GLU A 485 12.72 4.26 -21.82
CA GLU A 485 12.49 5.70 -21.94
C GLU A 485 13.57 6.38 -22.81
N ILE A 486 14.84 6.01 -22.61
CA ILE A 486 15.95 6.46 -23.46
C ILE A 486 15.74 6.02 -24.92
N GLU A 487 15.39 4.76 -25.14
CA GLU A 487 15.18 4.20 -26.48
C GLU A 487 14.01 4.90 -27.20
N ALA A 488 12.92 5.19 -26.50
CA ALA A 488 11.78 5.94 -27.04
C ALA A 488 12.22 7.34 -27.52
N ILE A 489 13.05 8.04 -26.73
CA ILE A 489 13.60 9.35 -27.13
C ILE A 489 14.47 9.21 -28.38
N VAL A 490 15.33 8.19 -28.44
CA VAL A 490 16.20 7.94 -29.60
C VAL A 490 15.37 7.67 -30.86
N GLN A 491 14.36 6.79 -30.77
CA GLN A 491 13.46 6.51 -31.89
C GLN A 491 12.73 7.76 -32.36
N ASP A 492 12.20 8.56 -31.44
CA ASP A 492 11.50 9.80 -31.80
C ASP A 492 12.44 10.82 -32.47
N LEU A 493 13.70 10.93 -32.05
CA LEU A 493 14.69 11.79 -32.71
C LEU A 493 15.05 11.29 -34.12
N GLN A 494 15.09 9.97 -34.33
CA GLN A 494 15.35 9.37 -35.65
C GLN A 494 14.21 9.59 -36.64
N THR A 495 12.98 9.91 -36.18
CA THR A 495 11.87 10.26 -37.08
C THR A 495 11.98 11.66 -37.69
N ILE A 496 12.89 12.51 -37.19
CA ILE A 496 13.15 13.83 -37.80
C ILE A 496 13.73 13.61 -39.21
N LYS A 497 13.34 14.45 -40.17
CA LYS A 497 13.74 14.32 -41.59
C LYS A 497 15.25 14.09 -41.72
N PRO A 498 15.72 13.11 -42.53
CA PRO A 498 17.13 12.72 -42.61
C PRO A 498 18.10 13.87 -42.93
N ALA A 499 17.67 14.86 -43.72
CA ALA A 499 18.45 16.05 -44.06
C ALA A 499 18.89 16.88 -42.84
N TYR A 500 18.24 16.72 -41.69
CA TYR A 500 18.55 17.41 -40.43
C TYR A 500 19.03 16.46 -39.33
N ALA A 501 19.15 15.15 -39.61
CA ALA A 501 19.49 14.13 -38.60
C ALA A 501 20.86 14.37 -37.94
N GLU A 502 21.84 14.87 -38.70
CA GLU A 502 23.18 15.20 -38.18
C GLU A 502 23.15 16.17 -36.99
N ILE A 503 22.15 17.05 -36.93
CA ILE A 503 22.02 18.04 -35.85
C ILE A 503 21.72 17.35 -34.51
N PHE A 504 20.97 16.24 -34.55
CA PHE A 504 20.51 15.53 -33.36
C PHE A 504 21.39 14.31 -33.01
N MET A 505 22.33 13.91 -33.88
CA MET A 505 23.25 12.78 -33.61
C MET A 505 24.05 12.90 -32.30
N PRO A 506 24.58 14.07 -31.89
CA PRO A 506 25.27 14.21 -30.61
C PRO A 506 24.38 13.93 -29.39
N ILE A 507 23.06 14.11 -29.52
CA ILE A 507 22.09 13.79 -28.48
C ILE A 507 21.85 12.28 -28.44
N ILE A 508 21.67 11.65 -29.61
CA ILE A 508 21.48 10.19 -29.73
C ILE A 508 22.67 9.43 -29.15
N VAL A 509 23.91 9.82 -29.51
CA VAL A 509 25.12 9.19 -28.96
C VAL A 509 25.19 9.32 -27.42
N SER A 510 24.83 10.49 -26.89
CA SER A 510 24.81 10.74 -25.45
C SER A 510 23.75 9.93 -24.71
N LEU A 511 22.61 9.67 -25.36
CA LEU A 511 21.53 8.82 -24.87
C LEU A 511 21.98 7.35 -24.84
N ASP A 512 22.59 6.86 -25.92
CA ASP A 512 23.08 5.48 -26.03
C ASP A 512 24.18 5.19 -25.01
N GLU A 513 25.14 6.11 -24.84
CA GLU A 513 26.18 6.02 -23.81
C GLU A 513 25.58 6.04 -22.39
N GLY A 514 24.56 6.86 -22.17
CA GLY A 514 23.82 6.92 -20.89
C GLY A 514 23.08 5.62 -20.60
N SER A 515 22.42 5.04 -21.61
CA SER A 515 21.73 3.74 -21.52
C SER A 515 22.70 2.61 -21.16
N ALA A 516 23.89 2.60 -21.77
CA ALA A 516 24.92 1.62 -21.48
C ALA A 516 25.45 1.75 -20.03
N ARG A 517 25.60 2.97 -19.50
CA ARG A 517 25.98 3.18 -18.10
C ARG A 517 24.89 2.70 -17.13
N ILE A 518 23.63 3.03 -17.40
CA ILE A 518 22.49 2.56 -16.60
C ILE A 518 22.40 1.02 -16.58
N ALA A 519 22.72 0.35 -17.69
CA ALA A 519 22.70 -1.11 -17.78
C ALA A 519 23.61 -1.80 -16.75
N ALA A 520 24.76 -1.17 -16.45
CA ALA A 520 25.80 -1.71 -15.58
C ALA A 520 25.63 -1.36 -14.09
N MET A 521 24.65 -0.53 -13.73
CA MET A 521 24.42 -0.08 -12.35
C MET A 521 23.40 -0.97 -11.63
N ASP A 522 23.70 -1.37 -10.40
CA ASP A 522 22.83 -2.24 -9.59
C ASP A 522 22.15 -1.53 -8.40
N ASP A 523 22.54 -0.30 -8.09
CA ASP A 523 21.90 0.50 -7.03
C ASP A 523 20.84 1.46 -7.59
N PHE A 524 19.68 1.51 -6.92
CA PHE A 524 18.57 2.38 -7.33
C PHE A 524 18.95 3.87 -7.32
N SER A 525 19.70 4.32 -6.31
CA SER A 525 20.04 5.74 -6.15
C SER A 525 21.00 6.19 -7.24
N GLU A 526 21.94 5.31 -7.61
CA GLU A 526 22.88 5.53 -8.71
C GLU A 526 22.15 5.61 -10.06
N ILE A 527 21.30 4.62 -10.39
CA ILE A 527 20.52 4.62 -11.64
C ILE A 527 19.67 5.90 -11.75
N LYS A 528 19.01 6.26 -10.65
CA LYS A 528 18.15 7.46 -10.58
C LYS A 528 18.94 8.75 -10.81
N SER A 529 20.10 8.89 -10.17
CA SER A 529 20.98 10.05 -10.34
C SER A 529 21.50 10.15 -11.76
N GLU A 530 21.91 9.02 -12.34
CA GLU A 530 22.40 8.96 -13.71
C GLU A 530 21.32 9.34 -14.72
N MET A 531 20.10 8.78 -14.59
CA MET A 531 18.97 9.13 -15.48
C MET A 531 18.63 10.63 -15.42
N ARG A 532 18.66 11.22 -14.23
CA ARG A 532 18.46 12.68 -14.08
C ARG A 532 19.57 13.48 -14.76
N SER A 533 20.82 13.08 -14.58
CA SER A 533 21.97 13.72 -15.23
C SER A 533 21.87 13.64 -16.75
N ILE A 534 21.46 12.48 -17.29
CA ILE A 534 21.21 12.27 -18.71
C ILE A 534 20.13 13.24 -19.22
N LYS A 535 18.97 13.31 -18.55
CA LYS A 535 17.89 14.25 -18.93
C LYS A 535 18.35 15.71 -18.93
N GLU A 536 19.03 16.15 -17.87
CA GLU A 536 19.55 17.53 -17.77
C GLU A 536 20.58 17.85 -18.86
N SER A 537 21.50 16.90 -19.15
CA SER A 537 22.49 17.03 -20.21
C SER A 537 21.86 17.11 -21.60
N ILE A 538 20.85 16.28 -21.86
CA ILE A 538 20.13 16.29 -23.14
C ILE A 538 19.34 17.58 -23.31
N LEU A 539 18.67 18.08 -22.29
CA LEU A 539 17.94 19.36 -22.37
C LEU A 539 18.88 20.52 -22.74
N ALA A 540 20.11 20.53 -22.21
CA ALA A 540 21.12 21.52 -22.62
C ALA A 540 21.50 21.37 -24.11
N LYS A 541 21.82 20.15 -24.55
CA LYS A 541 22.19 19.87 -25.96
C LYS A 541 21.01 20.09 -26.94
N ALA A 542 19.78 19.86 -26.47
CA ALA A 542 18.54 20.02 -27.22
C ALA A 542 18.33 21.47 -27.64
N LYS A 543 18.56 22.40 -26.72
CA LYS A 543 18.48 23.83 -26.99
C LYS A 543 19.47 24.24 -28.10
N ASP A 544 20.73 23.84 -27.98
CA ASP A 544 21.77 24.15 -28.97
C ASP A 544 21.44 23.54 -30.35
N SER A 545 20.93 22.30 -30.37
CA SER A 545 20.54 21.59 -31.59
C SER A 545 19.36 22.27 -32.29
N LEU A 546 18.33 22.68 -31.54
CA LEU A 546 17.19 23.43 -32.09
C LEU A 546 17.58 24.85 -32.53
N GLU A 547 18.49 25.53 -31.82
CA GLU A 547 19.01 26.83 -32.25
C GLU A 547 19.80 26.69 -33.56
N ASN A 548 20.59 25.63 -33.71
CA ASN A 548 21.29 25.30 -34.94
C ASN A 548 20.33 24.98 -36.09
N LEU A 549 19.26 24.20 -35.84
CA LEU A 549 18.21 23.94 -36.82
C LEU A 549 17.56 25.25 -37.28
N ARG A 550 17.13 26.10 -36.35
CA ARG A 550 16.54 27.41 -36.65
C ARG A 550 17.51 28.30 -37.44
N TYR A 551 18.79 28.30 -37.08
CA TYR A 551 19.82 29.05 -37.80
C TYR A 551 19.99 28.55 -39.24
N ARG A 552 20.13 27.23 -39.45
CA ARG A 552 20.27 26.64 -40.80
C ARG A 552 19.06 26.97 -41.68
N LEU A 553 17.84 26.78 -41.16
CA LEU A 553 16.61 27.16 -41.87
C LEU A 553 16.59 28.66 -42.17
N GLY A 554 16.95 29.51 -41.20
CA GLY A 554 17.05 30.95 -41.38
C GLY A 554 18.11 31.41 -42.39
N VAL A 555 19.22 30.68 -42.54
CA VAL A 555 20.21 30.92 -43.59
C VAL A 555 19.62 30.60 -44.96
N LYS A 556 18.98 29.43 -45.13
CA LYS A 556 18.30 29.06 -46.39
C LYS A 556 17.28 30.11 -46.81
N ILE A 557 16.45 30.57 -45.87
CA ILE A 557 15.45 31.63 -46.08
C ILE A 557 16.11 32.94 -46.52
N ARG A 558 17.14 33.41 -45.82
CA ARG A 558 17.82 34.69 -46.15
C ARG A 558 18.49 34.64 -47.52
N LEU A 559 19.12 33.52 -47.87
CA LEU A 559 19.81 33.34 -49.14
C LEU A 559 18.82 33.30 -50.30
N ALA A 560 17.69 32.60 -50.12
CA ALA A 560 16.59 32.63 -51.08
C ALA A 560 15.94 34.02 -51.19
N ALA A 561 15.66 34.69 -50.07
CA ALA A 561 15.08 36.04 -50.05
C ALA A 561 15.97 37.06 -50.78
N ALA A 562 17.29 37.00 -50.59
CA ALA A 562 18.23 37.88 -51.29
C ALA A 562 18.21 37.65 -52.82
N LYS A 563 18.11 36.38 -53.26
CA LYS A 563 17.96 36.04 -54.68
C LYS A 563 16.61 36.49 -55.26
N LEU A 564 15.51 36.29 -54.54
CA LEU A 564 14.17 36.73 -54.94
C LEU A 564 14.10 38.26 -55.07
N MET A 565 14.63 39.00 -54.09
CA MET A 565 14.74 40.46 -54.17
C MET A 565 15.63 40.91 -55.33
N GLY A 566 16.75 40.22 -55.58
CA GLY A 566 17.61 40.46 -56.73
C GLY A 566 16.92 40.22 -58.08
N ALA A 567 15.97 39.28 -58.13
CA ALA A 567 15.12 39.00 -59.27
C ALA A 567 13.88 39.93 -59.37
N GLY A 568 13.74 40.92 -58.46
CA GLY A 568 12.63 41.87 -58.47
C GLY A 568 11.29 41.30 -57.98
N VAL A 569 11.28 40.14 -57.34
CA VAL A 569 10.08 39.45 -56.86
C VAL A 569 9.73 39.93 -55.46
N GLU A 570 8.51 40.45 -55.27
CA GLU A 570 7.99 40.77 -53.94
C GLU A 570 7.65 39.49 -53.18
N ILE A 571 8.22 39.33 -51.99
CA ILE A 571 7.96 38.20 -51.10
C ILE A 571 6.54 38.35 -50.51
N PRO A 572 5.65 37.34 -50.63
CA PRO A 572 4.29 37.44 -50.13
C PRO A 572 4.23 37.74 -48.63
N PRO A 573 3.26 38.55 -48.16
CA PRO A 573 3.11 38.87 -46.74
C PRO A 573 2.99 37.63 -45.85
N GLU A 574 2.30 36.60 -46.34
CA GLU A 574 2.11 35.30 -45.69
C GLU A 574 3.44 34.59 -45.39
N VAL A 575 4.43 34.74 -46.28
CA VAL A 575 5.78 34.20 -46.09
C VAL A 575 6.54 35.00 -45.03
N GLN A 576 6.37 36.33 -44.99
CA GLN A 576 6.99 37.16 -43.94
C GLN A 576 6.41 36.86 -42.54
N GLU A 577 5.11 36.62 -42.45
CA GLU A 577 4.46 36.14 -41.23
C GLU A 577 4.99 34.76 -40.81
N ALA A 578 5.11 33.82 -41.75
CA ALA A 578 5.67 32.49 -41.47
C ALA A 578 7.16 32.54 -41.04
N ILE A 579 7.96 33.46 -41.59
CA ILE A 579 9.34 33.69 -41.15
C ILE A 579 9.37 34.22 -39.71
N SER A 580 8.45 35.14 -39.38
CA SER A 580 8.30 35.66 -38.02
C SER A 580 7.84 34.57 -37.04
N GLU A 581 6.91 33.71 -37.47
CA GLU A 581 6.45 32.53 -36.73
C GLU A 581 7.63 31.59 -36.45
N LEU A 582 8.44 31.25 -37.46
CA LEU A 582 9.63 30.40 -37.30
C LEU A 582 10.64 30.97 -36.30
N ASN A 583 10.89 32.29 -36.34
CA ASN A 583 11.80 32.96 -35.41
C ASN A 583 11.25 33.00 -33.97
N SER A 584 9.92 33.03 -33.82
CA SER A 584 9.21 33.05 -32.54
C SER A 584 9.03 31.68 -31.89
N VAL A 585 9.29 30.57 -32.61
CA VAL A 585 9.22 29.22 -32.02
C VAL A 585 10.21 29.13 -30.86
N GLY A 586 9.68 28.87 -29.66
CA GLY A 586 10.47 28.67 -28.45
C GLY A 586 11.45 27.53 -28.63
N VAL A 587 12.73 27.80 -28.33
CA VAL A 587 13.83 26.84 -28.48
C VAL A 587 14.15 26.11 -27.17
N ALA A 588 13.46 26.48 -26.09
CA ALA A 588 13.51 25.76 -24.83
C ALA A 588 12.50 24.59 -24.89
N ALA A 589 13.01 23.37 -24.81
CA ALA A 589 12.20 22.19 -24.59
C ALA A 589 11.89 22.08 -23.08
N ASP A 590 10.62 21.97 -22.70
CA ASP A 590 10.22 21.79 -21.29
C ASP A 590 10.58 20.39 -20.78
N ASN A 591 10.61 19.41 -21.69
CA ASN A 591 11.07 18.04 -21.43
C ASN A 591 11.77 17.46 -22.69
N VAL A 592 12.55 16.40 -22.50
CA VAL A 592 13.33 15.77 -23.59
C VAL A 592 12.41 15.25 -24.72
N PHE A 593 11.20 14.81 -24.38
CA PHE A 593 10.19 14.33 -25.34
C PHE A 593 9.57 15.42 -26.24
N SER A 594 9.64 16.69 -25.84
CA SER A 594 9.13 17.80 -26.66
C SER A 594 10.07 18.19 -27.80
N LEU A 595 11.35 17.79 -27.74
CA LEU A 595 12.38 18.14 -28.71
C LEU A 595 12.03 17.75 -30.15
N PRO A 596 11.60 16.50 -30.45
CA PRO A 596 11.20 16.11 -31.81
C PRO A 596 9.98 16.90 -32.32
N ALA A 597 9.01 17.17 -31.44
CA ALA A 597 7.81 17.92 -31.80
C ALA A 597 8.14 19.38 -32.17
N ILE A 598 9.04 20.04 -31.42
CA ILE A 598 9.51 21.39 -31.71
C ILE A 598 10.28 21.41 -33.04
N ALA A 599 11.17 20.44 -33.28
CA ALA A 599 11.92 20.32 -34.53
C ALA A 599 11.01 20.11 -35.74
N ARG A 600 10.02 19.20 -35.64
CA ARG A 600 9.02 18.98 -36.71
C ARG A 600 8.22 20.24 -37.00
N LYS A 601 7.82 21.00 -35.99
CA LYS A 601 7.10 22.27 -36.16
C LYS A 601 7.93 23.30 -36.92
N MET A 602 9.23 23.44 -36.60
CA MET A 602 10.13 24.35 -37.33
C MET A 602 10.29 23.94 -38.80
N ILE A 603 10.46 22.65 -39.08
CA ILE A 603 10.56 22.10 -40.43
C ILE A 603 9.25 22.30 -41.20
N GLU A 604 8.10 22.06 -40.55
CA GLU A 604 6.79 22.24 -41.17
C GLU A 604 6.53 23.69 -41.59
N ILE A 605 6.87 24.67 -40.74
CA ILE A 605 6.76 26.09 -41.07
C ILE A 605 7.64 26.40 -42.30
N TYR A 606 8.88 25.91 -42.32
CA TYR A 606 9.78 26.11 -43.45
C TYR A 606 9.26 25.49 -44.76
N GLU A 607 8.85 24.23 -44.75
CA GLU A 607 8.48 23.52 -46.00
C GLU A 607 7.08 23.92 -46.50
N LYS A 608 6.08 23.92 -45.61
CA LYS A 608 4.69 24.11 -46.03
C LYS A 608 4.26 25.57 -46.11
N LYS A 609 4.76 26.43 -45.20
CA LYS A 609 4.34 27.84 -45.16
C LYS A 609 5.27 28.76 -45.95
N ILE A 610 6.58 28.48 -45.96
CA ILE A 610 7.57 29.32 -46.65
C ILE A 610 7.86 28.77 -48.05
N ALA A 611 8.48 27.59 -48.15
CA ALA A 611 8.95 27.04 -49.44
C ALA A 611 7.82 26.80 -50.43
N SER A 612 6.73 26.14 -50.02
CA SER A 612 5.58 25.88 -50.89
C SER A 612 4.99 27.15 -51.49
N LYS A 613 4.86 28.22 -50.70
CA LYS A 613 4.26 29.49 -51.17
C LYS A 613 5.14 30.21 -52.19
N VAL A 614 6.45 30.18 -52.00
CA VAL A 614 7.41 30.72 -52.98
C VAL A 614 7.39 29.89 -54.28
N ILE A 615 7.28 28.56 -54.18
CA ILE A 615 7.16 27.67 -55.34
C ILE A 615 5.85 27.90 -56.10
N ASP A 616 4.74 28.14 -55.40
CA ASP A 616 3.46 28.44 -56.05
C ASP A 616 3.50 29.77 -56.82
N GLN A 617 4.18 30.79 -56.27
CA GLN A 617 4.43 32.04 -56.98
C GLN A 617 5.31 31.82 -58.23
N LEU A 618 6.35 30.98 -58.14
CA LEU A 618 7.20 30.62 -59.28
C LEU A 618 6.37 30.00 -60.41
N LYS A 619 5.49 29.04 -60.09
CA LYS A 619 4.62 28.39 -61.08
C LYS A 619 3.71 29.40 -61.79
N ALA A 620 3.17 30.37 -61.07
CA ALA A 620 2.31 31.40 -61.65
C ALA A 620 3.07 32.29 -62.65
N GLU A 621 4.29 32.72 -62.29
CA GLU A 621 5.13 33.54 -63.16
C GLU A 621 5.63 32.76 -64.39
N VAL A 622 6.09 31.51 -64.22
CA VAL A 622 6.48 30.62 -65.33
C VAL A 622 5.34 30.44 -66.32
N SER A 623 4.13 30.18 -65.84
CA SER A 623 2.94 29.97 -66.69
C SER A 623 2.59 31.23 -67.50
N THR A 624 2.68 32.40 -66.86
CA THR A 624 2.40 33.70 -67.49
C THR A 624 3.42 33.98 -68.59
N LEU A 625 4.71 33.80 -68.32
CA LEU A 625 5.78 34.06 -69.27
C LEU A 625 5.77 33.07 -70.45
N ALA A 626 5.48 31.79 -70.18
CA ALA A 626 5.35 30.76 -71.21
C ALA A 626 4.23 31.12 -72.20
N THR A 627 3.06 31.51 -71.69
CA THR A 627 1.92 31.92 -72.52
C THR A 627 2.27 33.10 -73.44
N SER A 628 3.00 34.09 -72.92
CA SER A 628 3.43 35.25 -73.72
C SER A 628 4.41 34.85 -74.82
N LEU A 629 5.42 34.03 -74.52
CA LEU A 629 6.42 33.58 -75.50
C LEU A 629 5.84 32.64 -76.56
N GLU A 630 4.86 31.80 -76.22
CA GLU A 630 4.12 30.97 -77.19
C GLU A 630 3.42 31.83 -78.23
N ARG A 631 2.83 32.95 -77.82
CA ARG A 631 2.19 33.91 -78.74
C ARG A 631 3.22 34.71 -79.57
N ALA A 632 4.40 35.04 -79.03
CA ALA A 632 5.46 35.63 -79.85
C ALA A 632 5.97 34.64 -80.93
N LYS A 633 6.04 33.35 -80.59
CA LYS A 633 6.43 32.30 -81.55
C LYS A 633 5.47 32.20 -82.73
N SER A 634 4.17 32.35 -82.53
CA SER A 634 3.19 32.31 -83.65
C SER A 634 3.38 33.46 -84.66
N ILE A 635 4.06 34.53 -84.27
CA ILE A 635 4.34 35.71 -85.10
C ILE A 635 5.69 35.57 -85.84
N GLY A 636 6.43 34.50 -85.56
CA GLY A 636 7.72 34.18 -86.18
C GLY A 636 8.96 34.56 -85.36
N VAL A 637 8.80 34.86 -84.06
CA VAL A 637 9.93 35.06 -83.15
C VAL A 637 10.53 33.70 -82.76
N LYS A 638 11.85 33.54 -82.90
CA LYS A 638 12.56 32.27 -82.61
C LYS A 638 12.90 32.10 -81.12
N VAL A 639 11.94 31.59 -80.34
CA VAL A 639 12.03 31.44 -78.86
C VAL A 639 11.87 29.98 -78.37
N ASP A 640 12.16 28.98 -79.20
CA ASP A 640 11.94 27.56 -78.87
C ASP A 640 12.72 27.07 -77.63
N LYS A 641 13.98 27.50 -77.48
CA LYS A 641 14.84 27.09 -76.35
C LYS A 641 14.35 27.70 -75.03
N GLU A 642 13.90 28.94 -75.10
CA GLU A 642 13.36 29.69 -73.98
C GLU A 642 12.01 29.10 -73.53
N LEU A 643 11.17 28.61 -74.45
CA LEU A 643 9.93 27.89 -74.13
C LEU A 643 10.17 26.50 -73.54
N GLU A 644 11.15 25.74 -74.06
CA GLU A 644 11.53 24.43 -73.51
C GLU A 644 11.94 24.54 -72.04
N MET A 645 12.77 25.53 -71.69
CA MET A 645 13.16 25.83 -70.31
C MET A 645 11.96 26.15 -69.40
N LEU A 646 10.99 26.92 -69.89
CA LEU A 646 9.78 27.26 -69.12
C LEU A 646 8.85 26.07 -68.94
N HIS A 647 8.73 25.20 -69.94
CA HIS A 647 7.97 23.95 -69.83
C HIS A 647 8.61 22.98 -68.85
N GLU A 648 9.94 22.83 -68.87
CA GLU A 648 10.66 22.00 -67.89
C GLU A 648 10.42 22.49 -66.45
N LEU A 649 10.50 23.80 -66.21
CA LEU A 649 10.22 24.40 -64.90
C LEU A 649 8.75 24.28 -64.47
N ARG A 650 7.82 24.25 -65.43
CA ARG A 650 6.38 24.05 -65.17
C ARG A 650 6.07 22.60 -64.81
N ASP A 651 6.63 21.66 -65.55
CA ASP A 651 6.30 20.24 -65.47
C ASP A 651 7.07 19.56 -64.31
N ALA A 652 8.26 20.07 -63.96
CA ALA A 652 9.07 19.64 -62.81
C ALA A 652 9.47 20.83 -61.91
N PRO A 653 8.53 21.39 -61.11
CA PRO A 653 8.82 22.50 -60.23
C PRO A 653 9.82 22.10 -59.13
N PRO A 654 10.72 23.01 -58.73
CA PRO A 654 11.70 22.73 -57.67
C PRO A 654 11.02 22.42 -56.32
N SER A 655 11.62 21.50 -55.55
CA SER A 655 11.11 21.07 -54.25
C SER A 655 11.73 21.84 -53.06
N GLU A 656 12.90 22.45 -53.25
CA GLU A 656 13.56 23.26 -52.22
C GLU A 656 13.49 24.76 -52.54
N LEU A 657 13.52 25.57 -51.48
CA LEU A 657 13.44 27.03 -51.58
C LEU A 657 14.65 27.64 -52.32
N GLU A 658 15.85 27.07 -52.17
CA GLU A 658 17.05 27.55 -52.85
C GLU A 658 16.98 27.34 -54.35
N ASP A 659 16.51 26.16 -54.78
CA ASP A 659 16.30 25.81 -56.19
C ASP A 659 15.19 26.67 -56.81
N ALA A 660 14.12 26.94 -56.05
CA ALA A 660 13.06 27.86 -56.47
C ALA A 660 13.59 29.28 -56.68
N ALA A 661 14.45 29.77 -55.78
CA ALA A 661 15.08 31.08 -55.93
C ALA A 661 16.05 31.15 -57.11
N GLU A 662 16.78 30.06 -57.41
CA GLU A 662 17.62 29.98 -58.62
C GLU A 662 16.79 29.95 -59.91
N ALA A 663 15.61 29.31 -59.88
CA ALA A 663 14.68 29.34 -61.01
C ALA A 663 14.15 30.76 -61.28
N PHE A 664 13.84 31.55 -60.25
CA PHE A 664 13.47 32.97 -60.42
C PHE A 664 14.61 33.82 -61.01
N ASP A 665 15.85 33.60 -60.59
CA ASP A 665 17.01 34.28 -61.19
C ASP A 665 17.16 33.91 -62.68
N LYS A 666 16.96 32.64 -63.04
CA LYS A 666 16.91 32.19 -64.44
C LYS A 666 15.78 32.87 -65.23
N LEU A 667 14.58 33.04 -64.65
CA LEU A 667 13.48 33.78 -65.28
C LEU A 667 13.81 35.26 -65.49
N MET A 668 14.42 35.92 -64.51
CA MET A 668 14.86 37.31 -64.61
C MET A 668 15.91 37.49 -65.71
N ASN A 669 16.89 36.58 -65.79
CA ASN A 669 17.88 36.60 -66.86
C ASN A 669 17.26 36.39 -68.25
N LEU A 670 16.17 35.60 -68.34
CA LEU A 670 15.45 35.37 -69.59
C LEU A 670 14.65 36.63 -70.01
N THR A 671 13.97 37.29 -69.08
CA THR A 671 13.19 38.52 -69.36
C THR A 671 14.04 39.77 -69.60
N THR A 672 15.31 39.76 -69.18
CA THR A 672 16.28 40.87 -69.40
C THR A 672 17.33 40.55 -70.46
N SER A 673 17.26 39.38 -71.10
CA SER A 673 18.23 38.95 -72.11
C SER A 673 18.20 39.85 -73.34
N LYS A 674 19.35 40.50 -73.62
CA LYS A 674 19.55 41.33 -74.81
C LYS A 674 19.38 40.56 -76.11
N GLU A 675 19.64 39.26 -76.12
CA GLU A 675 19.48 38.44 -77.32
C GLU A 675 18.00 38.19 -77.63
N VAL A 676 17.20 37.83 -76.62
CA VAL A 676 15.75 37.64 -76.76
C VAL A 676 15.08 38.97 -77.15
N HIS A 677 15.48 40.07 -76.51
CA HIS A 677 14.99 41.39 -76.84
C HIS A 677 15.33 41.80 -78.30
N LYS A 678 16.55 41.50 -78.79
CA LYS A 678 16.93 41.72 -80.19
C LYS A 678 16.11 40.87 -81.17
N LYS A 679 15.87 39.59 -80.85
CA LYS A 679 15.04 38.70 -81.68
C LYS A 679 13.62 39.25 -81.83
N ILE A 680 13.03 39.73 -80.74
CA ILE A 680 11.68 40.31 -80.71
C ILE A 680 11.68 41.65 -81.48
N ARG A 681 12.61 42.57 -81.18
CA ARG A 681 12.68 43.88 -81.84
C ARG A 681 12.91 43.77 -83.34
N HIS A 682 13.82 42.89 -83.79
CA HIS A 682 14.05 42.66 -85.21
C HIS A 682 12.79 42.17 -85.95
N ARG A 683 11.99 41.30 -85.32
CA ARG A 683 10.74 40.83 -85.92
C ARG A 683 9.66 41.93 -85.91
N VAL A 684 9.60 42.74 -84.86
CA VAL A 684 8.72 43.92 -84.76
C VAL A 684 9.03 44.93 -85.87
N ASP A 685 10.31 45.26 -86.08
CA ASP A 685 10.74 46.19 -87.14
C ASP A 685 10.38 45.65 -88.55
N GLN A 686 10.64 44.36 -88.80
CA GLN A 686 10.25 43.70 -90.05
C GLN A 686 8.74 43.69 -90.28
N ALA A 687 7.94 43.41 -89.24
CA ALA A 687 6.50 43.40 -89.35
C ALA A 687 5.95 44.81 -89.65
N TYR A 688 6.54 45.83 -89.03
CA TYR A 688 6.21 47.23 -89.26
C TYR A 688 6.47 47.67 -90.71
N GLU A 689 7.63 47.34 -91.28
CA GLU A 689 7.93 47.63 -92.70
C GLU A 689 6.97 46.92 -93.65
N GLN A 690 6.70 45.62 -93.42
CA GLN A 690 5.78 44.83 -94.24
C GLN A 690 4.35 45.39 -94.26
N ILE A 691 3.87 45.84 -93.10
CA ILE A 691 2.55 46.48 -92.97
C ILE A 691 2.54 47.80 -93.77
N LYS A 692 3.59 48.62 -93.64
CA LYS A 692 3.69 49.91 -94.35
C LYS A 692 3.68 49.76 -95.86
N ASP A 693 4.38 48.77 -96.40
CA ASP A 693 4.39 48.48 -97.84
C ASP A 693 3.02 47.98 -98.33
N ALA A 694 2.32 47.17 -97.53
CA ALA A 694 0.98 46.69 -97.85
C ALA A 694 -0.07 47.83 -97.84
N VAL A 695 0.08 48.83 -96.96
CA VAL A 695 -0.81 50.01 -96.94
C VAL A 695 -0.83 50.73 -98.29
N ASN A 696 0.34 50.95 -98.90
CA ASN A 696 0.43 51.63 -100.20
C ASN A 696 -0.35 50.88 -101.29
N LEU A 697 -0.31 49.55 -101.28
CA LEU A 697 -1.04 48.71 -102.22
C LEU A 697 -2.56 48.83 -102.08
N PHE A 698 -3.06 48.96 -100.86
CA PHE A 698 -4.48 49.16 -100.61
C PHE A 698 -4.97 50.56 -101.02
N GLU A 699 -4.09 51.58 -100.99
CA GLU A 699 -4.39 52.92 -101.54
C GLU A 699 -4.55 52.86 -103.06
N ASP A 700 -3.64 52.17 -103.76
CA ASP A 700 -3.67 52.04 -105.22
C ASP A 700 -4.91 51.27 -105.73
N GLN A 701 -5.47 50.38 -104.92
CA GLN A 701 -6.72 49.64 -105.22
C GLN A 701 -8.00 50.39 -104.79
N GLY A 702 -7.87 51.61 -104.25
CA GLY A 702 -8.99 52.52 -103.98
C GLY A 702 -9.73 52.32 -102.64
N MET A 703 -9.07 51.76 -101.61
CA MET A 703 -9.68 51.51 -100.29
C MET A 703 -9.26 52.53 -99.23
N SER A 704 -9.67 53.79 -99.39
CA SER A 704 -9.24 54.92 -98.55
C SER A 704 -9.60 54.80 -97.06
N GLU A 705 -10.80 54.32 -96.71
CA GLU A 705 -11.25 54.22 -95.30
C GLU A 705 -10.46 53.17 -94.49
N PHE A 706 -10.14 52.03 -95.10
CA PHE A 706 -9.36 50.97 -94.45
C PHE A 706 -7.91 51.42 -94.21
N VAL A 707 -7.35 52.16 -95.18
CA VAL A 707 -6.00 52.71 -95.08
C VAL A 707 -5.90 53.78 -93.98
N GLU A 708 -6.87 54.68 -93.83
CA GLU A 708 -6.86 55.66 -92.74
C GLU A 708 -6.85 54.99 -91.36
N LYS A 709 -7.68 53.94 -91.16
CA LYS A 709 -7.70 53.17 -89.91
C LYS A 709 -6.35 52.50 -89.62
N LEU A 710 -5.71 51.94 -90.64
CA LEU A 710 -4.40 51.29 -90.52
C LEU A 710 -3.30 52.31 -90.25
N LYS A 711 -3.29 53.47 -90.92
CA LYS A 711 -2.31 54.55 -90.69
C LYS A 711 -2.35 55.04 -89.23
N VAL A 712 -3.54 55.22 -88.64
CA VAL A 712 -3.68 55.60 -87.22
C VAL A 712 -3.09 54.55 -86.27
N LEU A 713 -3.31 53.25 -86.53
CA LEU A 713 -2.75 52.16 -85.71
C LEU A 713 -1.23 52.04 -85.86
N ILE A 714 -0.71 52.27 -87.07
CA ILE A 714 0.72 52.26 -87.40
C ILE A 714 1.44 53.45 -86.75
N ASP A 715 0.83 54.63 -86.69
CA ASP A 715 1.44 55.83 -86.08
C ASP A 715 1.60 55.72 -84.54
N GLN A 716 0.87 54.81 -83.88
CA GLN A 716 1.01 54.55 -82.44
C GLN A 716 2.18 53.61 -82.08
N VAL A 717 2.74 52.92 -83.07
CA VAL A 717 3.80 51.90 -82.88
C VAL A 717 5.18 52.53 -82.65
N PRO A 718 5.62 53.58 -83.39
CA PRO A 718 6.89 54.25 -83.14
C PRO A 718 7.03 54.82 -81.73
N ALA A 719 5.98 55.44 -81.19
CA ALA A 719 5.99 56.05 -79.86
C ALA A 719 6.18 55.03 -78.72
N LYS A 720 5.78 53.77 -78.93
CA LYS A 720 5.99 52.66 -77.97
C LYS A 720 7.34 51.95 -78.14
N LEU A 721 8.01 52.14 -79.28
CA LEU A 721 9.31 51.55 -79.62
C LEU A 721 10.52 52.43 -79.24
N GLU A 722 10.32 53.74 -79.02
CA GLU A 722 11.39 54.68 -78.68
C GLU A 722 11.85 54.61 -77.22
N THR A 723 11.02 54.09 -76.31
CA THR A 723 11.44 53.77 -74.93
C THR A 723 12.19 52.43 -74.92
N ASP A 724 13.50 52.47 -74.66
CA ASP A 724 14.28 51.25 -74.35
C ASP A 724 13.78 50.66 -73.02
N SER A 725 12.74 49.83 -73.09
CA SER A 725 12.29 49.06 -71.94
C SER A 725 13.34 48.01 -71.58
N PRO A 726 13.71 47.87 -70.29
CA PRO A 726 14.64 46.84 -69.86
C PRO A 726 14.04 45.42 -69.88
N HIS A 727 12.71 45.28 -70.00
CA HIS A 727 12.02 43.99 -69.90
C HIS A 727 11.36 43.57 -71.23
N VAL A 728 11.56 42.30 -71.59
CA VAL A 728 11.03 41.65 -72.81
C VAL A 728 9.50 41.74 -72.94
N ASN A 729 8.76 41.83 -71.83
CA ASN A 729 7.29 41.81 -71.83
C ASN A 729 6.65 42.98 -72.59
N GLU A 730 7.20 44.20 -72.48
CA GLU A 730 6.62 45.38 -73.13
C GLU A 730 6.83 45.38 -74.65
N ALA A 731 7.99 44.89 -75.11
CA ALA A 731 8.27 44.68 -76.53
C ALA A 731 7.40 43.56 -77.13
N LEU A 732 7.00 42.60 -76.31
CA LEU A 732 6.15 41.46 -76.69
C LEU A 732 4.71 41.92 -76.96
N ASP A 733 4.15 42.81 -76.14
CA ASP A 733 2.82 43.39 -76.36
C ASP A 733 2.71 44.20 -77.67
N VAL A 734 3.77 44.93 -78.03
CA VAL A 734 3.86 45.65 -79.32
C VAL A 734 3.91 44.65 -80.48
N CYS A 735 4.64 43.54 -80.32
CA CYS A 735 4.70 42.46 -81.31
C CYS A 735 3.32 41.82 -81.55
N LEU A 736 2.57 41.52 -80.48
CA LEU A 736 1.21 40.97 -80.55
C LEU A 736 0.25 41.91 -81.29
N THR A 737 0.35 43.21 -81.04
CA THR A 737 -0.50 44.22 -81.71
C THR A 737 -0.24 44.26 -83.21
N LEU A 738 1.02 44.20 -83.64
CA LEU A 738 1.39 44.20 -85.06
C LEU A 738 0.97 42.92 -85.78
N ALA A 739 1.01 41.77 -85.13
CA ALA A 739 0.57 40.51 -85.72
C ALA A 739 -0.91 40.50 -86.07
N ASN A 740 -1.76 40.98 -85.16
CA ASN A 740 -3.19 41.10 -85.43
C ASN A 740 -3.47 41.97 -86.67
N ILE A 741 -2.69 43.04 -86.88
CA ILE A 741 -2.80 43.90 -88.06
C ILE A 741 -2.37 43.15 -89.35
N GLN A 742 -1.31 42.33 -89.29
CA GLN A 742 -0.87 41.55 -90.45
C GLN A 742 -1.92 40.51 -90.90
N GLU A 743 -2.60 39.86 -89.96
CA GLU A 743 -3.68 38.91 -90.25
C GLU A 743 -4.86 39.61 -90.93
N GLU A 744 -5.31 40.75 -90.39
CA GLU A 744 -6.39 41.54 -91.01
C GLU A 744 -6.05 41.95 -92.46
N MET A 745 -4.81 42.34 -92.74
CA MET A 745 -4.38 42.71 -94.09
C MET A 745 -4.34 41.51 -95.06
N LEU A 746 -3.89 40.34 -94.60
CA LEU A 746 -3.82 39.13 -95.43
C LEU A 746 -5.21 38.72 -95.94
N ASP A 747 -6.22 38.76 -95.08
CA ASP A 747 -7.59 38.42 -95.45
C ASP A 747 -8.17 39.40 -96.47
N VAL A 748 -7.82 40.69 -96.37
CA VAL A 748 -8.27 41.70 -97.33
C VAL A 748 -7.66 41.46 -98.72
N ILE A 749 -6.37 41.12 -98.84
CA ILE A 749 -5.74 40.82 -100.15
C ILE A 749 -6.40 39.61 -100.82
N LYS A 750 -6.67 38.54 -100.07
CA LYS A 750 -7.35 37.34 -100.60
C LYS A 750 -8.74 37.70 -101.16
N ASN A 751 -9.47 38.57 -100.46
CA ASN A 751 -10.78 39.04 -100.90
C ASN A 751 -10.73 39.88 -102.18
N ILE A 752 -9.71 40.74 -102.36
CA ILE A 752 -9.53 41.53 -103.60
C ILE A 752 -9.21 40.61 -104.78
N ALA A 753 -8.35 39.61 -104.58
CA ALA A 753 -7.95 38.68 -105.62
C ALA A 753 -9.12 37.88 -106.21
N ASN A 754 -10.06 37.46 -105.36
CA ASN A 754 -11.27 36.78 -105.76
C ASN A 754 -12.18 37.70 -106.59
N LYS A 755 -12.42 38.94 -106.14
CA LYS A 755 -13.19 39.92 -106.92
C LYS A 755 -12.56 40.23 -108.28
N SER A 756 -11.22 40.28 -108.34
CA SER A 756 -10.47 40.46 -109.58
C SER A 756 -10.66 39.29 -110.55
N LYS A 757 -10.74 38.05 -110.04
CA LYS A 757 -10.97 36.84 -110.85
C LYS A 757 -12.33 36.87 -111.55
N ASP A 758 -13.39 37.17 -110.81
CA ASP A 758 -14.75 37.19 -111.33
C ASP A 758 -14.92 38.25 -112.44
N LYS A 759 -14.31 39.43 -112.23
CA LYS A 759 -14.30 40.51 -113.23
C LYS A 759 -13.54 40.09 -114.49
N TYR A 760 -12.41 39.42 -114.32
CA TYR A 760 -11.57 38.93 -115.40
C TYR A 760 -12.27 37.91 -116.30
N GLU A 761 -12.90 36.89 -115.72
CA GLU A 761 -13.64 35.87 -116.49
C GLU A 761 -14.83 36.46 -117.26
N SER A 762 -15.50 37.46 -116.67
CA SER A 762 -16.57 38.22 -117.34
C SER A 762 -16.07 38.98 -118.57
N ASP A 763 -14.89 39.61 -118.47
CA ASP A 763 -14.31 40.37 -119.58
C ASP A 763 -13.81 39.47 -120.72
N LEU A 764 -13.25 38.30 -120.42
CA LEU A 764 -12.86 37.29 -121.42
C LEU A 764 -14.05 36.84 -122.28
N LYS A 765 -15.16 36.47 -121.64
CA LYS A 765 -16.40 36.02 -122.31
C LYS A 765 -17.05 37.11 -123.16
N LYS A 766 -16.91 38.38 -122.76
CA LYS A 766 -17.42 39.52 -123.54
C LYS A 766 -16.56 39.88 -124.74
N ARG A 767 -15.23 39.79 -124.62
CA ARG A 767 -14.30 40.30 -125.64
C ARG A 767 -13.89 39.27 -126.69
N SER A 768 -13.81 37.98 -126.36
CA SER A 768 -13.51 36.92 -127.33
C SER A 768 -14.79 36.22 -127.82
N LYS A 769 -15.02 36.24 -129.12
CA LYS A 769 -16.22 35.68 -129.77
C LYS A 769 -16.23 34.16 -129.79
N TYR A 770 -15.06 33.51 -129.78
CA TYR A 770 -14.93 32.05 -129.83
C TYR A 770 -14.38 31.47 -128.53
N TYR A 771 -14.42 32.22 -127.42
CA TYR A 771 -13.85 31.81 -126.14
C TYR A 771 -14.33 30.44 -125.66
N SER A 772 -15.61 30.08 -125.87
CA SER A 772 -16.14 28.77 -125.50
C SER A 772 -15.48 27.58 -126.23
N THR A 773 -14.94 27.81 -127.43
CA THR A 773 -14.17 26.80 -128.17
C THR A 773 -12.71 26.79 -127.71
N ILE A 774 -12.13 27.96 -127.44
CA ILE A 774 -10.80 28.09 -126.82
C ILE A 774 -10.75 27.38 -125.47
N GLU A 775 -11.77 27.59 -124.63
CA GLU A 775 -11.92 27.00 -123.30
C GLU A 775 -11.98 25.47 -123.38
N LYS A 776 -12.77 24.89 -124.29
CA LYS A 776 -12.82 23.43 -124.49
C LYS A 776 -11.50 22.84 -125.00
N VAL A 777 -10.81 23.52 -125.91
CA VAL A 777 -9.49 23.08 -126.39
C VAL A 777 -8.46 23.15 -125.25
N MET A 778 -8.52 24.21 -124.44
CA MET A 778 -7.67 24.37 -123.26
C MET A 778 -7.96 23.28 -122.21
N GLU A 779 -9.21 22.89 -121.98
CA GLU A 779 -9.56 21.84 -121.03
C GLU A 779 -9.15 20.44 -121.53
N SER A 780 -9.40 20.13 -122.80
CA SER A 780 -9.09 18.82 -123.39
C SER A 780 -7.59 18.59 -123.57
N HIS A 781 -6.81 19.65 -123.77
CA HIS A 781 -5.37 19.61 -124.04
C HIS A 781 -4.58 20.51 -123.08
N SER A 782 -4.90 20.53 -121.78
CA SER A 782 -4.37 21.50 -120.80
C SER A 782 -2.84 21.62 -120.78
N ASP A 783 -2.10 20.52 -120.70
CA ASP A 783 -0.64 20.58 -120.57
C ASP A 783 0.05 21.02 -121.87
N ASP A 784 -0.42 20.52 -123.00
CA ASP A 784 0.09 20.93 -124.32
C ASP A 784 -0.30 22.38 -124.64
N PHE A 785 -1.49 22.81 -124.24
CA PHE A 785 -1.94 24.20 -124.37
C PHE A 785 -1.08 25.14 -123.51
N SER A 786 -0.80 24.75 -122.25
CA SER A 786 0.04 25.53 -121.33
C SER A 786 1.46 25.72 -121.88
N ARG A 787 1.99 24.66 -122.49
CA ARG A 787 3.35 24.65 -123.06
C ARG A 787 3.45 25.42 -124.39
N ILE A 788 2.48 25.27 -125.27
CA ILE A 788 2.59 25.71 -126.67
C ILE A 788 1.88 27.04 -126.94
N VAL A 789 0.77 27.34 -126.24
CA VAL A 789 -0.09 28.49 -126.56
C VAL A 789 -0.01 29.60 -125.51
N PHE A 790 -0.27 29.30 -124.25
CA PHE A 790 -0.17 30.24 -123.12
C PHE A 790 -0.17 29.48 -121.79
N ASP A 791 0.69 29.88 -120.85
CA ASP A 791 0.91 29.16 -119.58
C ASP A 791 -0.25 29.33 -118.56
N VAL A 792 -1.30 28.52 -118.72
CA VAL A 792 -2.48 28.51 -117.85
C VAL A 792 -2.22 27.78 -116.53
N ASN A 793 -1.34 26.77 -116.54
CA ASN A 793 -0.99 26.02 -115.33
C ASN A 793 -0.31 26.93 -114.29
N ARG A 794 0.62 27.79 -114.71
CA ARG A 794 1.24 28.78 -113.82
C ARG A 794 0.23 29.78 -113.23
N MET A 795 -0.78 30.21 -113.99
CA MET A 795 -1.84 31.06 -113.43
C MET A 795 -2.63 30.33 -112.33
N LYS A 796 -2.97 29.05 -112.52
CA LYS A 796 -3.67 28.26 -111.49
C LYS A 796 -2.80 28.06 -110.23
N GLU A 797 -1.52 27.75 -110.40
CA GLU A 797 -0.57 27.61 -109.29
C GLU A 797 -0.44 28.90 -108.46
N LEU A 798 -0.39 30.05 -109.13
CA LEU A 798 -0.35 31.35 -108.45
C LEU A 798 -1.66 31.65 -107.71
N GLU A 799 -2.82 31.27 -108.26
CA GLU A 799 -4.11 31.42 -107.55
C GLU A 799 -4.16 30.59 -106.27
N THR A 800 -3.73 29.33 -106.33
CA THR A 800 -3.65 28.46 -105.14
C THR A 800 -2.64 28.99 -104.11
N SER A 801 -1.47 29.44 -104.59
CA SER A 801 -0.42 30.02 -103.74
C SER A 801 -0.87 31.29 -103.03
N LEU A 802 -1.77 32.08 -103.64
CA LEU A 802 -2.34 33.27 -103.03
C LEU A 802 -3.38 32.94 -101.96
N THR A 803 -4.24 31.95 -102.20
CA THR A 803 -5.22 31.50 -101.20
C THR A 803 -4.56 30.90 -99.97
N GLU A 804 -3.45 30.18 -100.16
CA GLU A 804 -2.70 29.50 -99.10
C GLU A 804 -1.60 30.39 -98.48
N ALA A 805 -1.45 31.65 -98.93
CA ALA A 805 -0.44 32.54 -98.38
C ALA A 805 -0.72 32.87 -96.90
N GLU A 806 0.23 32.51 -96.03
CA GLU A 806 0.30 32.90 -94.61
C GLU A 806 1.14 34.16 -94.39
N SER A 807 1.80 34.66 -95.46
CA SER A 807 2.75 35.76 -95.39
C SER A 807 2.31 36.90 -96.29
N LEU A 808 2.15 38.09 -95.71
CA LEU A 808 1.67 39.29 -96.40
C LEU A 808 2.50 39.65 -97.65
N PRO A 809 3.86 39.65 -97.60
CA PRO A 809 4.68 39.86 -98.80
C PRO A 809 4.48 38.83 -99.90
N LYS A 810 4.33 37.55 -99.53
CA LYS A 810 4.12 36.47 -100.50
C LYS A 810 2.75 36.60 -101.18
N ALA A 811 1.72 36.98 -100.42
CA ALA A 811 0.40 37.28 -100.95
C ALA A 811 0.43 38.46 -101.93
N ILE A 812 1.12 39.55 -101.58
CA ILE A 812 1.26 40.73 -102.46
C ILE A 812 1.95 40.38 -103.78
N SER A 813 3.07 39.64 -103.72
CA SER A 813 3.80 39.24 -104.92
C SER A 813 2.98 38.33 -105.84
N CYS A 814 2.28 37.34 -105.28
CA CYS A 814 1.42 36.44 -106.07
C CYS A 814 0.26 37.22 -106.71
N PHE A 815 -0.32 38.20 -106.00
CA PHE A 815 -1.39 39.04 -106.52
C PHE A 815 -0.97 39.85 -107.76
N HIS A 816 0.19 40.50 -107.73
CA HIS A 816 0.68 41.29 -108.87
C HIS A 816 1.02 40.43 -110.08
N GLU A 817 1.69 39.29 -109.88
CA GLU A 817 2.00 38.36 -110.98
C GLU A 817 0.72 37.81 -111.63
N LEU A 818 -0.29 37.47 -110.83
CA LEU A 818 -1.61 37.05 -111.34
C LEU A 818 -2.29 38.13 -112.17
N GLU A 819 -2.30 39.38 -111.70
CA GLU A 819 -2.97 40.47 -112.42
C GLU A 819 -2.31 40.73 -113.79
N SER A 820 -0.98 40.64 -113.85
CA SER A 820 -0.20 40.76 -115.09
C SER A 820 -0.51 39.61 -116.07
N MET A 821 -0.48 38.36 -115.60
CA MET A 821 -0.75 37.19 -116.45
C MET A 821 -2.19 37.18 -116.98
N ARG A 822 -3.17 37.57 -116.15
CA ARG A 822 -4.57 37.70 -116.56
C ARG A 822 -4.71 38.69 -117.73
N LYS A 823 -4.11 39.89 -117.63
CA LYS A 823 -4.14 40.88 -118.72
C LYS A 823 -3.56 40.32 -120.02
N ALA A 824 -2.39 39.67 -119.94
CA ALA A 824 -1.73 39.06 -121.11
C ALA A 824 -2.57 37.93 -121.74
N TRP A 825 -3.20 37.08 -120.92
CA TRP A 825 -4.07 36.01 -121.41
C TRP A 825 -5.31 36.54 -122.13
N LEU A 826 -5.89 37.64 -121.64
CA LEU A 826 -7.06 38.25 -122.28
C LEU A 826 -6.73 38.82 -123.66
N GLU A 827 -5.56 39.45 -123.82
CA GLU A 827 -5.10 39.89 -125.14
C GLU A 827 -4.83 38.72 -126.09
N LYS A 828 -4.20 37.65 -125.58
CA LYS A 828 -3.93 36.44 -126.37
C LYS A 828 -5.23 35.77 -126.83
N ALA A 829 -6.20 35.57 -125.94
CA ALA A 829 -7.50 34.98 -126.27
C ALA A 829 -8.25 35.78 -127.34
N VAL A 830 -8.22 37.12 -127.28
CA VAL A 830 -8.81 37.97 -128.31
C VAL A 830 -8.07 37.81 -129.66
N SER A 831 -6.75 37.70 -129.66
CA SER A 831 -5.99 37.46 -130.90
C SER A 831 -6.28 36.10 -131.54
N MET A 832 -6.63 35.09 -130.73
CA MET A 832 -7.00 33.75 -131.21
C MET A 832 -8.35 33.73 -131.93
N ASP A 833 -9.20 34.74 -131.77
CA ASP A 833 -10.43 34.87 -132.56
C ASP A 833 -10.13 34.99 -134.07
N ASP A 834 -9.01 35.62 -134.43
CA ASP A 834 -8.59 35.71 -135.84
C ASP A 834 -8.13 34.36 -136.38
N TRP A 835 -7.56 33.51 -135.53
CA TRP A 835 -7.20 32.14 -135.90
C TRP A 835 -8.48 31.33 -136.19
N HIS A 836 -9.52 31.50 -135.39
CA HIS A 836 -10.82 30.85 -135.61
C HIS A 836 -11.53 31.28 -136.88
N LYS A 837 -11.34 32.51 -137.37
CA LYS A 837 -11.88 32.91 -138.68
C LYS A 837 -11.36 32.01 -139.79
N SER A 838 -10.10 31.59 -139.70
CA SER A 838 -9.48 30.69 -140.68
C SER A 838 -10.04 29.27 -140.60
N LEU A 839 -10.42 28.79 -139.40
CA LEU A 839 -11.05 27.47 -139.22
C LEU A 839 -12.31 27.29 -140.05
N ARG A 840 -13.11 28.35 -140.23
CA ARG A 840 -14.31 28.28 -141.10
C ARG A 840 -13.96 27.89 -142.54
N MET A 841 -12.85 28.41 -143.07
CA MET A 841 -12.40 28.07 -144.43
C MET A 841 -11.98 26.59 -144.51
N TYR A 842 -11.23 26.11 -143.53
CA TYR A 842 -10.82 24.70 -143.52
C TYR A 842 -11.98 23.73 -143.32
N MET A 843 -12.99 24.13 -142.54
CA MET A 843 -14.22 23.35 -142.35
C MET A 843 -15.20 23.49 -143.53
N THR A 844 -14.92 24.33 -144.53
CA THR A 844 -15.79 24.46 -145.71
C THR A 844 -15.72 23.17 -146.55
N GLY A 845 -16.87 22.51 -146.75
CA GLY A 845 -16.96 21.19 -147.38
C GLY A 845 -17.02 20.02 -146.39
N PHE A 846 -16.84 20.27 -145.08
CA PHE A 846 -17.10 19.26 -144.06
C PHE A 846 -18.59 18.96 -143.99
N SER A 847 -18.96 17.71 -144.22
CA SER A 847 -20.33 17.24 -144.06
C SER A 847 -20.43 16.31 -142.85
N PRO A 848 -21.18 16.68 -141.80
CA PRO A 848 -21.30 15.85 -140.59
C PRO A 848 -22.06 14.54 -140.82
N THR A 849 -22.81 14.42 -141.93
CA THR A 849 -23.58 13.22 -142.32
C THR A 849 -22.78 12.21 -143.14
N SER A 850 -21.53 12.53 -143.49
CA SER A 850 -20.64 11.58 -144.20
C SER A 850 -20.23 10.44 -143.28
N LYS A 851 -19.77 9.32 -143.85
CA LYS A 851 -19.29 8.17 -143.04
C LYS A 851 -18.11 8.59 -142.18
N VAL A 852 -17.95 7.95 -141.02
CA VAL A 852 -16.87 8.24 -140.05
C VAL A 852 -15.51 8.31 -140.75
N GLU A 853 -15.19 7.30 -141.57
CA GLU A 853 -13.94 7.23 -142.33
C GLU A 853 -13.73 8.39 -143.31
N GLU A 854 -14.80 8.92 -143.91
CA GLU A 854 -14.74 10.08 -144.81
C GLU A 854 -14.53 11.39 -144.03
N ARG A 855 -15.13 11.50 -142.84
CA ARG A 855 -14.96 12.66 -141.95
C ARG A 855 -13.54 12.69 -141.39
N ASP A 856 -13.01 11.56 -140.94
CA ASP A 856 -11.66 11.46 -140.38
C ASP A 856 -10.62 11.75 -141.46
N LYS A 857 -10.79 11.21 -142.67
CA LYS A 857 -9.95 11.58 -143.82
C LYS A 857 -10.00 13.07 -144.12
N PHE A 858 -11.19 13.68 -144.11
CA PHE A 858 -11.31 15.13 -144.33
C PHE A 858 -10.57 15.91 -143.24
N ILE A 859 -10.74 15.54 -141.96
CA ILE A 859 -10.08 16.19 -140.84
C ILE A 859 -8.57 16.04 -140.96
N ASP A 860 -8.06 14.84 -141.23
CA ASP A 860 -6.62 14.59 -141.38
C ASP A 860 -6.02 15.35 -142.57
N ASP A 861 -6.73 15.44 -143.70
CA ASP A 861 -6.34 16.27 -144.84
C ASP A 861 -6.29 17.76 -144.48
N LYS A 862 -7.27 18.26 -143.71
CA LYS A 862 -7.29 19.66 -143.25
C LYS A 862 -6.22 19.93 -142.19
N ILE A 863 -5.95 19.00 -141.30
CA ILE A 863 -4.84 19.08 -140.34
C ILE A 863 -3.51 19.16 -141.08
N ARG A 864 -3.32 18.33 -142.12
CA ARG A 864 -2.15 18.40 -142.98
C ARG A 864 -2.04 19.77 -143.64
N GLN A 865 -3.13 20.29 -144.22
CA GLN A 865 -3.16 21.64 -144.82
C GLN A 865 -2.83 22.75 -143.81
N ILE A 866 -3.35 22.67 -142.58
CA ILE A 866 -3.03 23.64 -141.51
C ILE A 866 -1.55 23.61 -141.18
N ARG A 867 -0.97 22.41 -141.00
CA ARG A 867 0.46 22.25 -140.69
C ARG A 867 1.36 22.73 -141.83
N GLU A 868 0.93 22.59 -143.07
CA GLU A 868 1.64 23.12 -144.24
C GLU A 868 1.48 24.66 -144.36
N THR A 869 0.34 25.22 -143.95
CA THR A 869 0.03 26.65 -144.15
C THR A 869 0.57 27.56 -143.04
N TYR A 870 0.51 27.12 -141.78
CA TYR A 870 0.95 27.92 -140.64
C TYR A 870 2.31 27.46 -140.14
N SER A 871 3.33 28.28 -140.34
CA SER A 871 4.69 28.03 -139.85
C SER A 871 4.85 28.19 -138.34
N ARG A 872 3.92 28.90 -137.68
CA ARG A 872 3.91 29.09 -136.23
C ARG A 872 3.33 27.86 -135.52
N GLU A 873 4.10 27.30 -134.60
CA GLU A 873 3.72 26.10 -133.83
C GLU A 873 2.49 26.34 -132.93
N ASP A 874 2.39 27.52 -132.31
CA ASP A 874 1.25 27.87 -131.44
C ASP A 874 -0.07 27.92 -132.22
N ILE A 875 -0.04 28.51 -133.42
CA ILE A 875 -1.21 28.60 -134.30
C ILE A 875 -1.55 27.24 -134.91
N SER A 876 -0.56 26.56 -135.50
CA SER A 876 -0.79 25.28 -136.21
C SER A 876 -1.26 24.17 -135.27
N SER A 877 -0.67 24.05 -134.07
CA SER A 877 -1.09 23.08 -133.06
C SER A 877 -2.47 23.40 -132.54
N TYR A 878 -2.73 24.66 -132.17
CA TYR A 878 -4.04 25.09 -131.71
C TYR A 878 -5.13 24.86 -132.77
N LEU A 879 -4.92 25.27 -134.02
CA LEU A 879 -5.90 25.10 -135.09
C LEU A 879 -6.14 23.62 -135.41
N THR A 880 -5.12 22.77 -135.28
CA THR A 880 -5.24 21.31 -135.42
C THR A 880 -6.18 20.73 -134.37
N TRP A 881 -6.00 21.14 -133.09
CA TRP A 881 -6.88 20.71 -132.00
C TRP A 881 -8.29 21.31 -132.16
N ALA A 882 -8.38 22.59 -132.51
CA ALA A 882 -9.64 23.30 -132.68
C ALA A 882 -10.47 22.77 -133.85
N ILE A 883 -9.87 22.33 -134.97
CA ILE A 883 -10.62 21.64 -136.04
C ILE A 883 -11.26 20.36 -135.53
N ARG A 884 -10.52 19.54 -134.76
CA ARG A 884 -11.06 18.30 -134.20
C ARG A 884 -12.21 18.59 -133.25
N GLU A 885 -12.03 19.55 -132.34
CA GLU A 885 -13.06 19.95 -131.40
C GLU A 885 -14.30 20.56 -132.08
N ILE A 886 -14.12 21.41 -133.08
CA ILE A 886 -15.24 21.96 -133.85
C ILE A 886 -15.96 20.84 -134.61
N ALA A 887 -15.23 19.96 -135.30
CA ALA A 887 -15.82 18.85 -136.04
C ALA A 887 -16.62 17.92 -135.12
N GLN A 888 -16.03 17.55 -133.98
CA GLN A 888 -16.69 16.72 -132.96
C GLN A 888 -17.91 17.42 -132.36
N THR A 889 -17.78 18.69 -131.98
CA THR A 889 -18.91 19.48 -131.47
C THR A 889 -20.03 19.60 -132.51
N THR A 890 -19.70 19.74 -133.80
CA THR A 890 -20.70 19.83 -134.90
C THR A 890 -21.41 18.50 -135.16
N VAL A 891 -20.72 17.37 -134.95
CA VAL A 891 -21.32 16.03 -134.99
C VAL A 891 -22.23 15.81 -133.77
N GLU A 892 -21.79 16.17 -132.57
CA GLU A 892 -22.53 15.99 -131.32
C GLU A 892 -23.77 16.89 -131.21
N THR A 893 -23.70 18.15 -131.68
CA THR A 893 -24.84 19.07 -131.68
C THR A 893 -25.94 18.67 -132.66
N ARG A 894 -25.63 17.93 -133.74
CA ARG A 894 -26.63 17.35 -134.65
C ARG A 894 -27.04 15.91 -134.31
N GLY A 895 -26.22 15.16 -133.58
CA GLY A 895 -26.63 13.86 -133.01
C GLY A 895 -27.66 13.97 -131.87
N LYS A 896 -27.97 15.20 -131.44
CA LYS A 896 -29.03 15.55 -130.47
C LYS A 896 -30.18 16.37 -131.10
N ALA A 897 -30.26 16.46 -132.43
CA ALA A 897 -31.32 17.14 -133.17
C ALA A 897 -32.19 16.17 -133.96
#